data_AF-A0A3P1XQ20-F1
#
_entry.id   AF-A0A3P1XQ20-F1
#
_cell.length_a   1.000
_cell.length_b   1.000
_cell.length_c   1.000
_cell.angle_alpha   90.00
_cell.angle_beta   90.00
_cell.angle_gamma   90.00
#
_symmetry.space_group_name_H-M   'P 1'
#
loop_
_entity.id
_entity.type
_entity.pdbx_description
1 polymer ?
#
loop_
_entity_poly.entity_id
_entity_poly.type
_entity_poly.pdbx_seq_one_letter_code
_entity_poly.pdbx_strand_id
1 'polypeptide(L)'
;MTQQKTKHFRVGAAALTALSAGLALAGLQVPIAAQATDTGSVTSVAYTPGKAQGTGKWGLIGDVETFGGNSTYPYGVGVNPQDGKLWVSDSGKMLSRWQLGNPRVFVYDQGQVPESEASSYTGNGSYEDWSADSNQGFGKFYQDTANRKVIAEPFDGDGKQHGPRGISFDSSGNSWIVDSEFSNQEGEPTERVKRFAPDATRIGGVGVSGNWQNRDIPGNYRGGYSVSVTRGADGTMLSPAEVADMLVRWDDAGNPLPSIPLDNPAVAPDAGGVHRFKPVRGNIYTDPYGVAADPVDGSLYLSLTNFRNDQKPVTPFLEKRSADGRTVTKFIGEGRFPKQEVMYGPFVNHIAGSPTYRHVFAWSQFQSAVQEFDENGEFVRQWTNGNTAAANAQDGNDKTVAVPGLVEPRGISFDERGYMYISVGGQTGRAADQRVLILGQTPQPVTSVCADRSAAGDEVKLSWECEQSPAAPGAVSDVIDYTIEMSSDGGQSWQLVQKPKSAEKTYTVTGLDPTVAYQYRVAAWNEAGNGDWKSVSVAAQDKLTADTATIEQVEGKVKKLTVNGTDQPVADPNAVSVTAAVLANDTTAAGVAITGKNVYLVSTAPDGTKQYVDQLTIAGQGKYRVVNNEIKFDADPGFLGSSKVNYVVAEPGGVKPACVAPHETSFTVVVSNKTSDASITLQKTGELNAQGTEITWTITATAQGSDPLTDVVIVDQLPGLSAINYTWPGSPNQLQPGQQLVAVATSPVTLTDQPGEVVNTAEVTAKTPTDKVVNAAATFTVKLPAAPKPQDPKPTVPVKPNQTTAPAVSDDTGSAKQQTLARTGSASEGAAPLGAAILAVAAGLLLAGAMRKKQTN
;
A
#
# COMPACT_ATOMS: atom_id res chain seq x y z
N MET A 1 45.13 3.06 -37.69
CA MET A 1 46.05 3.98 -38.39
C MET A 1 45.24 5.18 -38.90
N THR A 2 45.86 6.37 -38.86
CA THR A 2 45.69 7.53 -39.78
C THR A 2 44.31 7.83 -40.40
N GLN A 3 43.59 8.75 -39.72
CA GLN A 3 42.79 9.88 -40.23
C GLN A 3 42.29 9.93 -41.70
N GLN A 4 41.02 10.35 -41.84
CA GLN A 4 40.72 11.64 -42.49
C GLN A 4 39.61 12.38 -41.73
N LYS A 5 39.59 13.72 -41.81
CA LYS A 5 38.58 14.61 -41.20
C LYS A 5 38.20 15.71 -42.19
N THR A 6 36.92 16.06 -42.25
CA THR A 6 36.43 17.29 -42.90
C THR A 6 35.41 17.99 -41.98
N LYS A 7 35.26 19.31 -42.10
CA LYS A 7 34.63 20.17 -41.08
C LYS A 7 33.20 20.61 -41.39
N HIS A 8 32.54 21.06 -40.33
CA HIS A 8 31.21 21.67 -40.22
C HIS A 8 30.80 22.65 -41.32
N PHE A 9 29.49 22.83 -41.45
CA PHE A 9 28.88 24.16 -41.47
C PHE A 9 27.68 24.23 -40.52
N ARG A 10 27.43 25.43 -39.96
CA ARG A 10 26.19 25.80 -39.25
C ARG A 10 25.61 27.01 -39.96
N VAL A 11 24.28 27.06 -40.08
CA VAL A 11 23.50 28.28 -40.35
C VAL A 11 22.32 28.26 -39.38
N GLY A 12 21.94 29.41 -38.85
CA GLY A 12 20.78 29.58 -37.98
C GLY A 12 19.93 30.76 -38.43
N ALA A 13 18.66 30.76 -38.03
CA ALA A 13 17.71 31.86 -38.23
C ALA A 13 16.85 32.01 -36.95
N ALA A 14 16.34 33.23 -36.70
CA ALA A 14 15.56 33.57 -35.52
C ALA A 14 14.64 34.78 -35.80
N ALA A 15 13.75 35.10 -34.83
CA ALA A 15 12.81 36.24 -34.81
C ALA A 15 11.56 36.10 -35.73
N LEU A 16 10.36 36.61 -35.41
CA LEU A 16 9.85 37.23 -34.15
C LEU A 16 8.31 37.06 -33.99
N THR A 17 7.78 37.59 -32.88
CA THR A 17 6.42 37.49 -32.31
C THR A 17 5.32 38.34 -32.96
N ALA A 18 4.06 37.88 -32.85
CA ALA A 18 2.82 38.70 -32.84
C ALA A 18 1.82 38.12 -31.80
N LEU A 19 0.79 38.87 -31.38
CA LEU A 19 0.03 38.58 -30.13
C LEU A 19 -1.44 39.08 -30.15
N SER A 20 -2.35 38.37 -29.45
CA SER A 20 -3.71 38.84 -29.10
C SER A 20 -4.28 38.13 -27.85
N ALA A 21 -5.25 38.74 -27.13
CA ALA A 21 -5.75 38.21 -25.85
C ALA A 21 -7.16 38.71 -25.45
N GLY A 22 -7.88 37.86 -24.70
CA GLY A 22 -8.85 38.26 -23.66
C GLY A 22 -10.34 38.41 -24.05
N LEU A 23 -11.19 37.58 -23.45
CA LEU A 23 -12.13 38.01 -22.39
C LEU A 23 -12.66 36.78 -21.62
N ALA A 24 -13.35 36.99 -20.50
CA ALA A 24 -13.91 35.93 -19.65
C ALA A 24 -15.29 36.30 -19.11
N LEU A 25 -16.11 35.29 -18.76
CA LEU A 25 -17.04 35.33 -17.63
C LEU A 25 -17.47 33.89 -17.24
N ALA A 26 -17.97 33.71 -16.01
CA ALA A 26 -18.40 32.41 -15.48
C ALA A 26 -19.93 32.29 -15.39
N GLY A 27 -20.44 31.06 -15.40
CA GLY A 27 -21.84 30.74 -15.12
C GLY A 27 -22.00 29.27 -14.73
N LEU A 28 -22.62 29.02 -13.57
CA LEU A 28 -22.96 27.66 -13.12
C LEU A 28 -24.29 27.21 -13.73
N GLN A 29 -24.32 25.99 -14.26
CA GLN A 29 -25.44 25.06 -14.01
C GLN A 29 -25.05 23.61 -14.32
N VAL A 30 -25.56 22.69 -13.50
CA VAL A 30 -25.42 21.23 -13.65
C VAL A 30 -26.82 20.64 -13.84
N PRO A 31 -26.98 19.67 -14.74
CA PRO A 31 -27.77 18.49 -14.41
C PRO A 31 -26.98 17.19 -14.64
N ILE A 32 -27.26 16.19 -13.81
CA ILE A 32 -26.60 14.88 -13.84
C ILE A 32 -27.36 13.94 -14.79
N ALA A 33 -26.62 13.18 -15.59
CA ALA A 33 -27.04 11.88 -16.09
C ALA A 33 -25.82 10.94 -16.01
N ALA A 34 -25.94 9.83 -15.29
CA ALA A 34 -24.84 8.90 -15.04
C ALA A 34 -25.16 7.51 -15.59
N GLN A 35 -24.18 6.87 -16.20
CA GLN A 35 -24.04 5.43 -16.36
C GLN A 35 -22.53 5.11 -16.33
N ALA A 36 -22.17 3.88 -15.92
CA ALA A 36 -20.81 3.54 -15.47
C ALA A 36 -19.75 3.79 -16.56
N THR A 37 -18.59 4.40 -16.33
CA THR A 37 -17.60 4.36 -15.21
C THR A 37 -16.73 3.10 -15.17
N ASP A 38 -15.85 2.97 -16.16
CA ASP A 38 -14.49 2.48 -15.90
C ASP A 38 -13.70 3.62 -15.24
N THR A 39 -13.58 3.61 -13.91
CA THR A 39 -12.67 4.50 -13.17
C THR A 39 -11.28 3.87 -13.10
N GLY A 40 -10.67 3.69 -14.27
CA GLY A 40 -9.29 3.18 -14.42
C GLY A 40 -8.37 3.91 -13.46
N SER A 41 -7.88 3.18 -12.46
CA SER A 41 -7.17 3.75 -11.32
C SER A 41 -5.92 4.49 -11.75
N VAL A 42 -5.55 5.55 -11.02
CA VAL A 42 -4.32 6.32 -11.29
C VAL A 42 -3.10 5.45 -11.03
N THR A 43 -2.67 4.65 -12.02
CA THR A 43 -1.53 3.74 -11.95
C THR A 43 -0.25 4.42 -12.41
N SER A 44 0.80 4.32 -11.59
CA SER A 44 2.14 4.78 -11.96
C SER A 44 2.83 3.78 -12.90
N VAL A 45 2.43 2.50 -12.81
CA VAL A 45 2.66 1.51 -13.86
C VAL A 45 1.82 1.92 -15.08
N ALA A 46 2.47 2.56 -16.05
CA ALA A 46 1.87 2.97 -17.31
C ALA A 46 1.30 1.76 -18.08
N TYR A 47 0.29 2.00 -18.90
CA TYR A 47 -0.21 0.99 -19.84
C TYR A 47 0.87 0.64 -20.88
N THR A 48 1.45 -0.55 -20.76
CA THR A 48 2.37 -1.10 -21.76
C THR A 48 1.56 -1.66 -22.94
N PRO A 49 1.79 -1.21 -24.19
CA PRO A 49 1.13 -1.81 -25.36
C PRO A 49 1.32 -3.33 -25.39
N GLY A 50 0.24 -4.05 -25.68
CA GLY A 50 0.21 -5.52 -25.68
C GLY A 50 -0.12 -6.14 -24.33
N LYS A 51 0.36 -5.61 -23.20
CA LYS A 51 0.01 -6.13 -21.87
C LYS A 51 -1.45 -5.85 -21.52
N ALA A 52 -2.06 -6.76 -20.78
CA ALA A 52 -3.43 -6.65 -20.28
C ALA A 52 -3.46 -6.19 -18.80
N GLN A 53 -4.65 -5.82 -18.33
CA GLN A 53 -4.93 -5.47 -16.94
C GLN A 53 -6.31 -6.02 -16.56
N GLY A 54 -6.39 -6.91 -15.57
CA GLY A 54 -7.64 -7.55 -15.16
C GLY A 54 -7.43 -8.92 -14.49
N THR A 55 -8.49 -9.59 -14.04
CA THR A 55 -8.36 -10.90 -13.35
C THR A 55 -8.16 -12.12 -14.27
N GLY A 56 -8.15 -11.93 -15.57
CA GLY A 56 -8.05 -13.00 -16.58
C GLY A 56 -8.19 -12.49 -18.02
N LYS A 57 -7.71 -11.28 -18.30
CA LYS A 57 -7.75 -10.68 -19.64
C LYS A 57 -6.51 -11.12 -20.42
N TRP A 58 -6.69 -11.46 -21.69
CA TRP A 58 -5.58 -11.86 -22.56
C TRP A 58 -4.76 -10.64 -22.99
N GLY A 59 -3.46 -10.72 -22.82
CA GLY A 59 -2.47 -9.77 -23.32
C GLY A 59 -1.43 -10.47 -24.21
N LEU A 60 -0.88 -9.73 -25.17
CA LEU A 60 0.28 -10.13 -25.95
C LEU A 60 1.51 -10.16 -25.04
N ILE A 61 2.08 -11.35 -24.84
CA ILE A 61 3.27 -11.55 -24.00
C ILE A 61 4.58 -11.59 -24.80
N GLY A 62 4.48 -11.90 -26.10
CA GLY A 62 5.58 -11.85 -27.06
C GLY A 62 5.16 -12.29 -28.44
N ASP A 63 6.10 -12.27 -29.39
CA ASP A 63 5.89 -12.76 -30.75
C ASP A 63 7.14 -13.45 -31.31
N VAL A 64 6.92 -14.49 -32.11
CA VAL A 64 7.99 -15.18 -32.86
C VAL A 64 7.82 -14.83 -34.32
N GLU A 65 8.84 -14.20 -34.92
CA GLU A 65 8.93 -14.05 -36.37
C GLU A 65 9.13 -15.44 -36.98
N THR A 66 8.46 -15.73 -38.10
CA THR A 66 8.49 -17.06 -38.71
C THR A 66 9.13 -17.07 -40.09
N PHE A 67 8.76 -16.13 -40.95
CA PHE A 67 9.42 -15.89 -42.24
C PHE A 67 8.96 -14.58 -42.87
N GLY A 68 9.88 -13.91 -43.55
CA GLY A 68 9.56 -12.93 -44.59
C GLY A 68 9.49 -13.54 -45.98
N GLY A 69 8.55 -13.06 -46.81
CA GLY A 69 8.44 -13.43 -48.22
C GLY A 69 7.35 -12.65 -48.95
N ASN A 70 7.19 -12.87 -50.25
CA ASN A 70 6.02 -12.36 -50.96
C ASN A 70 4.91 -13.41 -50.96
N SER A 71 3.77 -13.02 -50.40
CA SER A 71 2.42 -13.59 -50.54
C SER A 71 2.12 -15.00 -50.00
N THR A 72 2.99 -15.68 -49.25
CA THR A 72 2.61 -16.96 -48.59
C THR A 72 2.13 -16.77 -47.15
N TYR A 73 1.25 -17.68 -46.68
CA TYR A 73 0.61 -17.62 -45.37
C TYR A 73 1.01 -18.78 -44.44
N PRO A 74 1.30 -18.50 -43.16
CA PRO A 74 1.30 -19.54 -42.13
C PRO A 74 -0.13 -20.06 -41.92
N TYR A 75 -0.29 -21.36 -41.63
CA TYR A 75 -1.59 -21.96 -41.33
C TYR A 75 -1.63 -22.51 -39.90
N GLY A 76 -1.49 -23.81 -39.71
CA GLY A 76 -1.46 -24.42 -38.38
C GLY A 76 -0.21 -24.03 -37.60
N VAL A 77 -0.41 -23.85 -36.30
CA VAL A 77 0.60 -23.60 -35.27
C VAL A 77 0.39 -24.61 -34.14
N GLY A 78 1.45 -25.03 -33.46
CA GLY A 78 1.34 -25.89 -32.28
C GLY A 78 2.63 -25.90 -31.46
N VAL A 79 2.51 -26.16 -30.17
CA VAL A 79 3.64 -26.36 -29.27
C VAL A 79 3.71 -27.84 -28.90
N ASN A 80 4.90 -28.43 -29.00
CA ASN A 80 5.10 -29.83 -28.62
C ASN A 80 5.08 -29.97 -27.08
N PRO A 81 4.18 -30.78 -26.48
CA PRO A 81 4.13 -30.93 -25.02
C PRO A 81 5.41 -31.56 -24.42
N GLN A 82 6.17 -32.35 -25.20
CA GLN A 82 7.34 -33.08 -24.67
C GLN A 82 8.65 -32.27 -24.64
N ASP A 83 8.82 -31.30 -25.55
CA ASP A 83 10.04 -30.48 -25.63
C ASP A 83 9.81 -28.98 -25.84
N GLY A 84 8.54 -28.54 -25.76
CA GLY A 84 8.14 -27.13 -25.79
C GLY A 84 8.42 -26.38 -27.10
N LYS A 85 8.91 -27.07 -28.14
CA LYS A 85 9.23 -26.45 -29.43
C LYS A 85 7.98 -25.91 -30.10
N LEU A 86 8.11 -24.74 -30.71
CA LEU A 86 7.07 -24.16 -31.55
C LEU A 86 7.17 -24.74 -32.96
N TRP A 87 6.05 -25.24 -33.49
CA TRP A 87 5.93 -25.74 -34.87
C TRP A 87 4.93 -24.85 -35.63
N VAL A 88 5.31 -24.42 -36.84
CA VAL A 88 4.48 -23.54 -37.69
C VAL A 88 4.51 -24.03 -39.13
N SER A 89 3.33 -24.26 -39.71
CA SER A 89 3.19 -24.62 -41.14
C SER A 89 3.08 -23.37 -42.02
N ASP A 90 3.77 -23.36 -43.15
CA ASP A 90 3.57 -22.47 -44.30
C ASP A 90 3.04 -23.30 -45.47
N SER A 91 1.88 -22.92 -45.97
CA SER A 91 1.17 -23.64 -47.03
C SER A 91 1.76 -23.45 -48.44
N GLY A 92 2.67 -22.48 -48.65
CA GLY A 92 3.15 -22.10 -49.99
C GLY A 92 2.10 -21.38 -50.87
N LYS A 93 0.90 -21.11 -50.34
CA LYS A 93 -0.24 -20.57 -51.09
C LYS A 93 -0.38 -19.06 -51.00
N MET A 94 -0.75 -18.45 -52.13
CA MET A 94 -1.10 -17.03 -52.25
C MET A 94 -2.63 -16.85 -52.34
N LEU A 95 -3.12 -15.63 -52.04
CA LEU A 95 -4.55 -15.26 -52.09
C LEU A 95 -5.28 -15.67 -53.38
N SER A 96 -4.57 -15.76 -54.51
CA SER A 96 -5.09 -16.01 -55.85
C SER A 96 -5.25 -17.50 -56.22
N ARG A 97 -5.41 -18.42 -55.24
CA ARG A 97 -5.62 -19.87 -55.41
C ARG A 97 -4.49 -20.66 -56.10
N TRP A 98 -3.34 -20.05 -56.33
CA TRP A 98 -2.18 -20.72 -56.91
C TRP A 98 -1.08 -20.89 -55.84
N GLN A 99 -0.52 -22.09 -55.78
CA GLN A 99 0.71 -22.37 -55.04
C GLN A 99 1.88 -21.79 -55.83
N LEU A 100 2.59 -20.85 -55.21
CA LEU A 100 3.60 -20.01 -55.86
C LEU A 100 4.82 -19.78 -54.93
N GLY A 101 4.80 -20.37 -53.73
CA GLY A 101 5.96 -20.56 -52.85
C GLY A 101 5.96 -21.99 -52.32
N ASN A 102 7.05 -22.37 -51.63
CA ASN A 102 7.28 -23.75 -51.22
C ASN A 102 6.54 -24.07 -49.91
N PRO A 103 5.71 -25.13 -49.87
CA PRO A 103 5.07 -25.62 -48.65
C PRO A 103 6.12 -26.21 -47.70
N ARG A 104 6.00 -25.92 -46.41
CA ARG A 104 7.03 -26.24 -45.42
C ARG A 104 6.51 -26.14 -44.00
N VAL A 105 7.21 -26.78 -43.07
CA VAL A 105 6.98 -26.63 -41.63
C VAL A 105 8.27 -26.15 -40.99
N PHE A 106 8.16 -25.14 -40.12
CA PHE A 106 9.25 -24.60 -39.33
C PHE A 106 9.17 -25.13 -37.91
N VAL A 107 10.34 -25.42 -37.32
CA VAL A 107 10.46 -25.81 -35.91
C VAL A 107 11.47 -24.88 -35.24
N TYR A 108 11.06 -24.28 -34.12
CA TYR A 108 11.85 -23.35 -33.32
C TYR A 108 12.12 -23.98 -31.95
N ASP A 109 13.40 -24.23 -31.68
CA ASP A 109 13.90 -24.66 -30.38
C ASP A 109 13.83 -23.53 -29.35
N GLN A 110 13.68 -23.91 -28.08
CA GLN A 110 13.70 -23.00 -26.93
C GLN A 110 15.14 -22.69 -26.48
N GLY A 111 15.31 -21.58 -25.75
CA GLY A 111 16.50 -21.32 -24.91
C GLY A 111 17.53 -20.33 -25.46
N GLN A 112 17.14 -19.30 -26.24
CA GLN A 112 18.07 -18.18 -26.52
C GLN A 112 18.34 -17.34 -25.27
N VAL A 113 17.30 -17.14 -24.45
CA VAL A 113 17.36 -16.58 -23.09
C VAL A 113 16.47 -17.41 -22.16
N PRO A 114 16.66 -17.36 -20.82
CA PRO A 114 15.70 -17.91 -19.87
C PRO A 114 14.30 -17.31 -20.06
N GLU A 115 13.25 -18.13 -19.92
CA GLU A 115 11.84 -17.69 -20.03
C GLU A 115 11.51 -16.52 -19.07
N SER A 116 12.05 -16.59 -17.86
CA SER A 116 11.96 -15.55 -16.82
C SER A 116 12.58 -14.21 -17.20
N GLU A 117 13.52 -14.19 -18.15
CA GLU A 117 14.18 -13.00 -18.69
C GLU A 117 13.49 -12.53 -19.98
N ALA A 118 12.98 -13.46 -20.80
CA ALA A 118 12.28 -13.18 -22.06
C ALA A 118 11.10 -12.19 -21.87
N SER A 119 10.29 -12.35 -20.82
CA SER A 119 9.15 -11.45 -20.56
C SER A 119 9.54 -10.03 -20.09
N SER A 120 10.81 -9.78 -19.78
CA SER A 120 11.44 -8.47 -19.56
C SER A 120 10.71 -7.43 -18.68
N TYR A 121 9.88 -7.84 -17.72
CA TYR A 121 9.28 -6.89 -16.76
C TYR A 121 10.34 -6.43 -15.76
N THR A 122 10.84 -5.22 -15.97
CA THR A 122 11.86 -4.57 -15.14
C THR A 122 11.28 -3.88 -13.89
N GLY A 123 10.10 -4.32 -13.42
CA GLY A 123 9.29 -3.65 -12.40
C GLY A 123 8.62 -2.36 -12.88
N ASN A 124 9.32 -1.51 -13.64
CA ASN A 124 8.87 -0.16 -14.02
C ASN A 124 7.74 -0.09 -15.08
N GLY A 125 7.21 -1.23 -15.54
CA GLY A 125 6.12 -1.27 -16.53
C GLY A 125 6.52 -1.02 -17.99
N SER A 126 7.80 -0.85 -18.30
CA SER A 126 8.27 -0.63 -19.67
C SER A 126 8.63 -1.94 -20.38
N TYR A 127 8.20 -2.08 -21.63
CA TYR A 127 8.71 -3.05 -22.61
C TYR A 127 9.45 -2.28 -23.73
N GLU A 128 10.43 -2.89 -24.40
CA GLU A 128 11.20 -2.25 -25.47
C GLU A 128 10.38 -2.07 -26.76
N ASP A 129 10.55 -0.97 -27.49
CA ASP A 129 9.85 -0.78 -28.78
C ASP A 129 10.18 -1.90 -29.78
N TRP A 130 9.18 -2.32 -30.55
CA TRP A 130 9.31 -3.42 -31.53
C TRP A 130 10.39 -3.13 -32.60
N SER A 131 11.53 -3.81 -32.52
CA SER A 131 12.45 -3.95 -33.65
C SER A 131 11.92 -4.96 -34.67
N ALA A 132 12.01 -4.62 -35.96
CA ALA A 132 11.32 -5.33 -37.04
C ALA A 132 11.82 -6.76 -37.28
N ASP A 133 13.11 -7.02 -37.03
CA ASP A 133 13.84 -8.22 -37.46
C ASP A 133 14.28 -9.12 -36.28
N SER A 134 13.49 -9.19 -35.20
CA SER A 134 13.79 -9.97 -33.99
C SER A 134 12.54 -10.32 -33.18
N ASN A 135 12.49 -11.52 -32.60
CA ASN A 135 11.42 -11.94 -31.68
C ASN A 135 11.30 -11.00 -30.45
N GLN A 136 10.09 -10.69 -29.97
CA GLN A 136 9.88 -9.84 -28.79
C GLN A 136 9.20 -10.58 -27.63
N GLY A 137 9.42 -10.07 -26.42
CA GLY A 137 8.85 -10.57 -25.17
C GLY A 137 9.14 -12.05 -24.99
N PHE A 138 8.09 -12.80 -24.63
CA PHE A 138 8.13 -14.26 -24.53
C PHE A 138 8.67 -14.95 -25.81
N GLY A 139 8.54 -14.32 -26.99
CA GLY A 139 9.13 -14.82 -28.23
C GLY A 139 10.65 -14.90 -28.22
N LYS A 140 11.35 -14.07 -27.41
CA LYS A 140 12.81 -14.15 -27.19
C LYS A 140 13.23 -15.50 -26.59
N PHE A 141 12.31 -16.27 -26.01
CA PHE A 141 12.57 -17.64 -25.55
C PHE A 141 12.83 -18.61 -26.71
N TYR A 142 12.25 -18.38 -27.89
CA TYR A 142 12.41 -19.20 -29.09
C TYR A 142 13.53 -18.69 -29.99
N GLN A 143 14.18 -19.60 -30.73
CA GLN A 143 15.26 -19.23 -31.64
C GLN A 143 14.84 -18.32 -32.80
N ASP A 144 15.75 -17.41 -33.18
CA ASP A 144 15.59 -16.52 -34.34
C ASP A 144 15.35 -17.30 -35.64
N THR A 145 14.69 -16.65 -36.60
CA THR A 145 14.34 -17.29 -37.89
C THR A 145 15.54 -17.90 -38.61
N ALA A 146 16.73 -17.29 -38.50
CA ALA A 146 17.95 -17.79 -39.13
C ALA A 146 18.37 -19.21 -38.67
N ASN A 147 18.01 -19.62 -37.45
CA ASN A 147 18.43 -20.88 -36.83
C ASN A 147 17.36 -21.98 -36.86
N ARG A 148 16.12 -21.65 -37.28
CA ARG A 148 14.98 -22.58 -37.30
C ARG A 148 15.23 -23.80 -38.20
N LYS A 149 14.78 -24.98 -37.76
CA LYS A 149 14.75 -26.16 -38.64
C LYS A 149 13.60 -26.03 -39.64
N VAL A 150 13.84 -26.38 -40.89
CA VAL A 150 12.87 -26.33 -41.99
C VAL A 150 12.61 -27.74 -42.52
N ILE A 151 11.34 -28.14 -42.56
CA ILE A 151 10.85 -29.39 -43.13
C ILE A 151 10.13 -29.05 -44.45
N ALA A 152 10.73 -29.34 -45.59
CA ALA A 152 10.07 -29.19 -46.91
C ALA A 152 9.50 -30.53 -47.43
N GLU A 153 10.24 -31.62 -47.21
CA GLU A 153 9.85 -32.95 -47.69
C GLU A 153 8.75 -33.60 -46.83
N PRO A 154 7.73 -34.27 -47.41
CA PRO A 154 7.35 -34.34 -48.83
C PRO A 154 6.05 -33.56 -49.09
N PHE A 155 5.98 -32.27 -48.74
CA PHE A 155 4.76 -31.46 -48.93
C PHE A 155 4.53 -31.04 -50.40
N ASP A 156 5.55 -31.16 -51.25
CA ASP A 156 5.50 -30.90 -52.71
C ASP A 156 5.18 -32.14 -53.59
N GLY A 157 4.84 -33.29 -52.96
CA GLY A 157 5.11 -34.65 -53.47
C GLY A 157 4.56 -35.13 -54.83
N ASP A 158 3.77 -34.34 -55.56
CA ASP A 158 3.29 -34.69 -56.91
C ASP A 158 3.13 -33.49 -57.88
N GLY A 159 3.54 -32.27 -57.48
CA GLY A 159 3.35 -31.04 -58.25
C GLY A 159 1.90 -30.54 -58.37
N LYS A 160 0.95 -31.11 -57.62
CA LYS A 160 -0.41 -30.60 -57.43
C LYS A 160 -0.44 -29.68 -56.19
N GLN A 161 -1.61 -29.11 -55.88
CA GLN A 161 -1.74 -27.92 -55.03
C GLN A 161 -1.60 -28.16 -53.50
N HIS A 162 -0.67 -29.01 -53.06
CA HIS A 162 -0.55 -29.47 -51.66
C HIS A 162 0.12 -28.46 -50.72
N GLY A 163 -0.05 -28.63 -49.41
CA GLY A 163 0.55 -27.76 -48.40
C GLY A 163 0.07 -28.02 -46.97
N PRO A 164 0.97 -27.93 -45.96
CA PRO A 164 0.64 -28.25 -44.58
C PRO A 164 -0.29 -27.22 -43.94
N ARG A 165 -1.15 -27.70 -43.03
CA ARG A 165 -2.02 -26.88 -42.17
C ARG A 165 -1.94 -27.32 -40.70
N GLY A 166 -3.05 -27.72 -40.10
CA GLY A 166 -3.15 -27.98 -38.66
C GLY A 166 -2.10 -28.96 -38.16
N ILE A 167 -1.52 -28.63 -37.00
CA ILE A 167 -0.46 -29.38 -36.32
C ILE A 167 -1.02 -29.78 -34.96
N SER A 168 -0.84 -31.05 -34.59
CA SER A 168 -1.05 -31.54 -33.22
C SER A 168 0.03 -32.57 -32.88
N PHE A 169 0.05 -33.06 -31.64
CA PHE A 169 1.08 -33.96 -31.14
C PHE A 169 0.45 -35.16 -30.41
N ASP A 170 1.08 -36.32 -30.53
CA ASP A 170 0.72 -37.52 -29.77
C ASP A 170 1.40 -37.56 -28.38
N SER A 171 1.16 -38.60 -27.58
CA SER A 171 1.72 -38.67 -26.22
C SER A 171 3.24 -38.69 -26.18
N SER A 172 3.89 -39.12 -27.26
CA SER A 172 5.35 -39.18 -27.40
C SER A 172 5.93 -37.90 -28.00
N GLY A 173 5.10 -36.88 -28.24
CA GLY A 173 5.51 -35.62 -28.84
C GLY A 173 5.84 -35.72 -30.34
N ASN A 174 5.46 -36.80 -31.02
CA ASN A 174 5.55 -36.80 -32.48
C ASN A 174 4.49 -35.84 -33.02
N SER A 175 4.86 -34.99 -33.97
CA SER A 175 3.92 -34.12 -34.66
C SER A 175 3.08 -34.90 -35.68
N TRP A 176 1.83 -34.48 -35.81
CA TRP A 176 0.86 -34.94 -36.79
C TRP A 176 0.40 -33.70 -37.55
N ILE A 177 0.67 -33.66 -38.86
CA ILE A 177 0.55 -32.45 -39.69
C ILE A 177 -0.36 -32.75 -40.89
N VAL A 178 -1.50 -32.07 -40.97
CA VAL A 178 -2.48 -32.26 -42.06
C VAL A 178 -1.96 -31.65 -43.37
N ASP A 179 -2.07 -32.39 -44.47
CA ASP A 179 -1.79 -31.93 -45.83
C ASP A 179 -3.09 -31.95 -46.67
N SER A 180 -3.66 -30.76 -46.85
CA SER A 180 -5.12 -30.55 -46.82
C SER A 180 -5.78 -30.34 -48.19
N GLU A 181 -5.31 -31.00 -49.26
CA GLU A 181 -5.43 -30.41 -50.60
C GLU A 181 -5.86 -31.36 -51.75
N PHE A 182 -6.28 -30.73 -52.85
CA PHE A 182 -7.07 -31.34 -53.93
C PHE A 182 -6.30 -32.39 -54.76
N SER A 183 -6.45 -33.66 -54.37
CA SER A 183 -6.42 -34.80 -55.30
C SER A 183 -7.78 -35.49 -55.29
N ASN A 184 -8.51 -35.38 -56.40
CA ASN A 184 -9.89 -35.82 -56.57
C ASN A 184 -10.00 -37.18 -57.27
N GLN A 185 -8.99 -38.04 -57.12
CA GLN A 185 -8.89 -39.34 -57.78
C GLN A 185 -8.64 -40.43 -56.72
N GLU A 186 -9.33 -41.56 -56.85
CA GLU A 186 -9.12 -42.72 -55.99
C GLU A 186 -7.73 -43.34 -56.28
N GLY A 187 -6.92 -43.56 -55.24
CA GLY A 187 -5.56 -44.14 -55.34
C GLY A 187 -4.38 -43.15 -55.35
N GLU A 188 -4.64 -41.85 -55.20
CA GLU A 188 -3.62 -40.80 -54.98
C GLU A 188 -2.98 -40.90 -53.55
N PRO A 189 -1.83 -40.25 -53.27
CA PRO A 189 -0.96 -40.54 -52.11
C PRO A 189 -1.63 -40.78 -50.74
N THR A 190 -1.21 -41.87 -50.11
CA THR A 190 -1.82 -42.50 -48.93
C THR A 190 -1.44 -41.85 -47.59
N GLU A 191 -1.04 -40.57 -47.57
CA GLU A 191 -0.61 -39.85 -46.35
C GLU A 191 -1.21 -38.42 -46.32
N ARG A 192 -2.41 -38.30 -45.76
CA ARG A 192 -3.13 -37.03 -45.53
C ARG A 192 -2.70 -36.33 -44.24
N VAL A 193 -2.16 -37.07 -43.28
CA VAL A 193 -1.54 -36.54 -42.06
C VAL A 193 -0.14 -37.12 -41.96
N LYS A 194 0.88 -36.26 -42.07
CA LYS A 194 2.29 -36.63 -42.09
C LYS A 194 2.85 -36.54 -40.67
N ARG A 195 3.71 -37.50 -40.29
CA ARG A 195 4.18 -37.70 -38.92
C ARG A 195 5.69 -37.56 -38.79
N PHE A 196 6.13 -36.76 -37.82
CA PHE A 196 7.55 -36.50 -37.56
C PHE A 196 7.84 -36.61 -36.06
N ALA A 197 8.97 -37.20 -35.68
CA ALA A 197 9.42 -37.27 -34.29
C ALA A 197 9.76 -35.86 -33.72
N PRO A 198 9.95 -35.72 -32.39
CA PRO A 198 10.34 -34.44 -31.76
C PRO A 198 11.63 -33.80 -32.31
N ASP A 199 12.53 -34.60 -32.89
CA ASP A 199 13.74 -34.12 -33.58
C ASP A 199 13.48 -33.64 -35.02
N ALA A 200 12.21 -33.66 -35.47
CA ALA A 200 11.75 -33.41 -36.83
C ALA A 200 12.39 -34.33 -37.89
N THR A 201 12.57 -35.62 -37.60
CA THR A 201 12.72 -36.69 -38.59
C THR A 201 11.36 -37.28 -38.95
N ARG A 202 11.14 -37.64 -40.23
CA ARG A 202 9.86 -38.21 -40.68
C ARG A 202 9.76 -39.68 -40.29
N ILE A 203 8.72 -40.02 -39.51
CA ILE A 203 8.44 -41.39 -39.04
C ILE A 203 7.34 -42.08 -39.87
N GLY A 204 6.58 -41.34 -40.68
CA GLY A 204 5.60 -41.89 -41.63
C GLY A 204 4.45 -40.92 -41.90
N GLY A 205 3.27 -41.47 -42.12
CA GLY A 205 2.01 -40.73 -42.21
C GLY A 205 0.81 -41.68 -42.23
N VAL A 206 -0.40 -41.12 -42.19
CA VAL A 206 -1.67 -41.85 -42.29
C VAL A 206 -2.56 -41.18 -43.34
N GLY A 207 -3.34 -41.97 -44.07
CA GLY A 207 -4.12 -41.48 -45.20
C GLY A 207 -5.07 -42.52 -45.76
N VAL A 208 -5.64 -42.19 -46.92
CA VAL A 208 -6.78 -42.92 -47.50
C VAL A 208 -6.36 -44.12 -48.34
N SER A 209 -7.12 -45.22 -48.23
CA SER A 209 -6.81 -46.49 -48.88
C SER A 209 -7.97 -47.15 -49.64
N GLY A 210 -9.12 -46.47 -49.79
CA GLY A 210 -10.24 -47.03 -50.54
C GLY A 210 -11.45 -46.11 -50.72
N ASN A 211 -12.64 -46.72 -50.83
CA ASN A 211 -13.80 -46.15 -51.51
C ASN A 211 -15.00 -45.88 -50.57
N TRP A 212 -16.03 -45.19 -51.09
CA TRP A 212 -17.24 -44.83 -50.34
C TRP A 212 -18.00 -46.03 -49.74
N GLN A 213 -17.96 -47.20 -50.40
CA GLN A 213 -18.65 -48.41 -49.95
C GLN A 213 -18.03 -49.03 -48.70
N ASN A 214 -16.72 -48.81 -48.52
CA ASN A 214 -15.93 -49.33 -47.41
C ASN A 214 -15.68 -48.30 -46.30
N ARG A 215 -16.32 -47.11 -46.35
CA ARG A 215 -15.99 -45.95 -45.48
C ARG A 215 -16.08 -46.20 -43.96
N ASP A 216 -16.79 -47.25 -43.57
CA ASP A 216 -16.99 -47.67 -42.18
C ASP A 216 -15.90 -48.65 -41.68
N ILE A 217 -14.95 -49.05 -42.56
CA ILE A 217 -13.81 -49.92 -42.22
C ILE A 217 -12.61 -49.05 -41.78
N PRO A 218 -12.00 -49.30 -40.60
CA PRO A 218 -10.84 -48.54 -40.14
C PRO A 218 -9.72 -48.43 -41.20
N GLY A 219 -9.31 -47.20 -41.51
CA GLY A 219 -8.25 -46.89 -42.48
C GLY A 219 -8.72 -46.85 -43.94
N ASN A 220 -9.96 -47.26 -44.21
CA ASN A 220 -10.60 -47.18 -45.51
C ASN A 220 -11.65 -46.06 -45.47
N TYR A 221 -11.23 -44.82 -45.68
CA TYR A 221 -12.09 -43.64 -45.65
C TYR A 221 -11.87 -42.82 -46.91
N ARG A 222 -12.89 -42.07 -47.35
CA ARG A 222 -12.78 -41.24 -48.55
C ARG A 222 -12.29 -39.84 -48.17
N GLY A 223 -11.21 -39.41 -48.82
CA GLY A 223 -10.41 -38.26 -48.38
C GLY A 223 -10.77 -36.95 -49.07
N GLY A 224 -10.46 -35.86 -48.39
CA GLY A 224 -10.64 -34.50 -48.89
C GLY A 224 -10.20 -33.46 -47.84
N TYR A 225 -10.82 -32.29 -47.88
CA TYR A 225 -10.29 -31.03 -47.37
C TYR A 225 -10.45 -30.81 -45.85
N SER A 226 -9.97 -31.75 -45.03
CA SER A 226 -9.71 -31.50 -43.59
C SER A 226 -8.56 -30.51 -43.44
N VAL A 227 -8.64 -29.59 -42.46
CA VAL A 227 -7.55 -28.61 -42.20
C VAL A 227 -6.94 -28.69 -40.81
N SER A 228 -7.50 -29.49 -39.89
CA SER A 228 -6.90 -29.74 -38.57
C SER A 228 -6.96 -31.21 -38.13
N VAL A 229 -6.01 -31.55 -37.27
CA VAL A 229 -5.92 -32.79 -36.51
C VAL A 229 -5.83 -32.39 -35.04
N THR A 230 -6.37 -33.21 -34.13
CA THR A 230 -6.28 -32.96 -32.68
C THR A 230 -6.09 -34.28 -31.93
N ARG A 231 -5.68 -34.21 -30.67
CA ARG A 231 -5.63 -35.37 -29.78
C ARG A 231 -6.88 -35.40 -28.90
N GLY A 232 -7.62 -36.50 -28.93
CA GLY A 232 -8.77 -36.73 -28.06
C GLY A 232 -8.34 -37.01 -26.62
N ALA A 233 -9.28 -36.83 -25.66
CA ALA A 233 -9.03 -37.13 -24.25
C ALA A 233 -8.82 -38.64 -23.98
N ASP A 234 -9.25 -39.52 -24.88
CA ASP A 234 -8.92 -40.95 -24.88
C ASP A 234 -7.50 -41.26 -25.39
N GLY A 235 -6.76 -40.21 -25.78
CA GLY A 235 -5.42 -40.26 -26.33
C GLY A 235 -5.35 -40.48 -27.84
N THR A 236 -6.46 -40.76 -28.53
CA THR A 236 -6.46 -41.05 -29.97
C THR A 236 -6.35 -39.79 -30.82
N MET A 237 -5.66 -39.89 -31.96
CA MET A 237 -5.53 -38.76 -32.89
C MET A 237 -6.78 -38.71 -33.79
N LEU A 238 -7.43 -37.55 -33.86
CA LEU A 238 -8.70 -37.31 -34.55
C LEU A 238 -8.52 -36.33 -35.72
N SER A 239 -9.17 -36.60 -36.85
CA SER A 239 -9.36 -35.63 -37.95
C SER A 239 -10.79 -35.71 -38.49
N PRO A 240 -11.37 -34.61 -39.00
CA PRO A 240 -12.46 -34.66 -39.95
C PRO A 240 -12.13 -35.57 -41.14
N ALA A 241 -13.15 -36.22 -41.69
CA ALA A 241 -13.14 -36.74 -43.05
C ALA A 241 -13.99 -35.81 -43.94
N GLU A 242 -13.78 -35.83 -45.27
CA GLU A 242 -14.65 -35.07 -46.21
C GLU A 242 -15.96 -35.85 -46.47
N VAL A 243 -16.63 -36.23 -45.38
CA VAL A 243 -17.93 -36.87 -45.35
C VAL A 243 -18.66 -36.34 -44.11
N ALA A 244 -19.91 -35.89 -44.25
CA ALA A 244 -20.61 -35.22 -43.16
C ALA A 244 -20.83 -36.11 -41.92
N ASP A 245 -20.78 -37.44 -42.06
CA ASP A 245 -21.24 -38.44 -41.11
C ASP A 245 -20.18 -39.07 -40.19
N MET A 246 -18.88 -38.69 -40.25
CA MET A 246 -17.87 -39.23 -39.31
C MET A 246 -16.58 -38.42 -39.12
N LEU A 247 -15.88 -38.72 -38.02
CA LEU A 247 -14.48 -38.36 -37.76
C LEU A 247 -13.60 -39.61 -37.79
N VAL A 248 -12.40 -39.50 -38.37
CA VAL A 248 -11.43 -40.60 -38.49
C VAL A 248 -10.38 -40.56 -37.38
N ARG A 249 -9.90 -41.75 -36.99
CA ARG A 249 -9.15 -41.98 -35.74
C ARG A 249 -7.94 -42.90 -35.92
N TRP A 250 -6.88 -42.63 -35.16
CA TRP A 250 -5.68 -43.45 -35.08
C TRP A 250 -5.15 -43.55 -33.65
N ASP A 251 -4.37 -44.59 -33.37
CA ASP A 251 -3.46 -44.61 -32.22
C ASP A 251 -2.18 -43.82 -32.50
N ASP A 252 -1.39 -43.55 -31.46
CA ASP A 252 -0.10 -42.85 -31.54
C ASP A 252 0.90 -43.52 -32.51
N ALA A 253 0.73 -44.82 -32.83
CA ALA A 253 1.56 -45.54 -33.79
C ALA A 253 1.13 -45.33 -35.25
N GLY A 254 -0.08 -44.83 -35.50
CA GLY A 254 -0.66 -44.62 -36.84
C GLY A 254 -1.60 -45.73 -37.31
N ASN A 255 -1.93 -46.71 -36.46
CA ASN A 255 -2.89 -47.74 -36.80
C ASN A 255 -4.31 -47.14 -36.80
N PRO A 256 -5.14 -47.40 -37.82
CA PRO A 256 -6.48 -46.86 -37.87
C PRO A 256 -7.41 -47.53 -36.86
N LEU A 257 -8.23 -46.71 -36.21
CA LEU A 257 -9.25 -47.12 -35.24
C LEU A 257 -10.66 -46.92 -35.82
N PRO A 258 -11.71 -47.52 -35.21
CA PRO A 258 -13.09 -47.21 -35.56
C PRO A 258 -13.37 -45.70 -35.49
N SER A 259 -13.97 -45.18 -36.56
CA SER A 259 -14.39 -43.78 -36.67
C SER A 259 -15.46 -43.44 -35.64
N ILE A 260 -15.55 -42.15 -35.28
CA ILE A 260 -16.68 -41.63 -34.51
C ILE A 260 -17.79 -41.26 -35.51
N PRO A 261 -18.97 -41.89 -35.46
CA PRO A 261 -20.10 -41.47 -36.27
C PRO A 261 -20.65 -40.14 -35.75
N LEU A 262 -20.93 -39.21 -36.65
CA LEU A 262 -21.65 -37.98 -36.34
C LEU A 262 -23.15 -38.22 -36.56
N ASP A 263 -24.02 -37.55 -35.79
CA ASP A 263 -25.48 -37.61 -35.99
C ASP A 263 -26.00 -36.85 -37.22
N ASN A 264 -25.08 -36.48 -38.12
CA ASN A 264 -25.38 -35.93 -39.44
C ASN A 264 -25.78 -37.06 -40.41
N PRO A 265 -26.69 -36.82 -41.36
CA PRO A 265 -27.09 -37.83 -42.35
C PRO A 265 -25.94 -38.16 -43.32
N ALA A 266 -25.68 -39.45 -43.54
CA ALA A 266 -24.76 -39.93 -44.56
C ALA A 266 -25.23 -39.54 -45.97
N VAL A 267 -24.39 -38.86 -46.75
CA VAL A 267 -24.68 -38.41 -48.11
C VAL A 267 -23.67 -39.02 -49.08
N ALA A 268 -24.15 -39.89 -49.98
CA ALA A 268 -23.30 -40.43 -51.04
C ALA A 268 -22.76 -39.31 -51.96
N PRO A 269 -21.49 -39.35 -52.39
CA PRO A 269 -20.91 -38.38 -53.32
C PRO A 269 -21.63 -38.42 -54.68
N ASP A 270 -21.41 -37.40 -55.52
CA ASP A 270 -22.01 -37.36 -56.84
C ASP A 270 -21.52 -38.51 -57.74
N ALA A 271 -22.31 -38.86 -58.76
CA ALA A 271 -22.03 -39.99 -59.65
C ALA A 271 -20.75 -39.84 -60.51
N GLY A 272 -20.00 -38.73 -60.35
CA GLY A 272 -18.65 -38.54 -60.89
C GLY A 272 -17.53 -38.77 -59.88
N GLY A 273 -17.82 -39.22 -58.65
CA GLY A 273 -16.82 -39.54 -57.61
C GLY A 273 -16.21 -38.34 -56.89
N VAL A 274 -16.65 -37.12 -57.19
CA VAL A 274 -16.08 -35.86 -56.67
C VAL A 274 -17.12 -35.14 -55.82
N HIS A 275 -16.73 -34.53 -54.69
CA HIS A 275 -17.55 -33.47 -54.08
C HIS A 275 -17.48 -32.21 -54.95
N ARG A 276 -18.17 -32.23 -56.10
CA ARG A 276 -18.52 -30.96 -56.76
C ARG A 276 -19.47 -30.25 -55.80
N PHE A 277 -19.14 -29.01 -55.43
CA PHE A 277 -19.93 -28.15 -54.55
C PHE A 277 -21.29 -27.73 -55.18
N LYS A 278 -22.15 -28.72 -55.40
CA LYS A 278 -23.51 -28.62 -55.95
C LYS A 278 -24.49 -29.01 -54.86
N PRO A 279 -24.97 -28.06 -54.03
CA PRO A 279 -25.99 -28.37 -53.03
C PRO A 279 -27.24 -28.94 -53.71
N VAL A 280 -27.66 -30.12 -53.25
CA VAL A 280 -28.94 -30.72 -53.65
C VAL A 280 -30.05 -29.78 -53.20
N ARG A 281 -30.92 -29.36 -54.15
CA ARG A 281 -31.97 -28.35 -53.86
C ARG A 281 -32.84 -28.79 -52.68
N GLY A 282 -32.73 -28.07 -51.58
CA GLY A 282 -33.54 -28.28 -50.36
C GLY A 282 -32.72 -28.66 -49.13
N ASN A 283 -31.61 -29.40 -49.30
CA ASN A 283 -30.88 -29.94 -48.16
C ASN A 283 -29.74 -29.00 -47.71
N ILE A 284 -29.56 -28.92 -46.39
CA ILE A 284 -28.43 -28.26 -45.75
C ILE A 284 -27.47 -29.37 -45.34
N TYR A 285 -26.28 -29.36 -45.92
CA TYR A 285 -25.18 -30.23 -45.50
C TYR A 285 -23.98 -29.35 -45.18
N THR A 286 -23.27 -29.72 -44.13
CA THR A 286 -22.16 -28.96 -43.57
C THR A 286 -21.06 -29.95 -43.21
N ASP A 287 -20.05 -30.04 -44.07
CA ASP A 287 -18.95 -30.96 -43.87
C ASP A 287 -18.03 -30.43 -42.74
N PRO A 288 -17.57 -31.30 -41.82
CA PRO A 288 -16.64 -30.91 -40.75
C PRO A 288 -15.29 -30.55 -41.36
N TYR A 289 -14.71 -29.43 -40.93
CA TYR A 289 -13.53 -28.82 -41.54
C TYR A 289 -12.32 -28.84 -40.61
N GLY A 290 -12.54 -28.46 -39.35
CA GLY A 290 -11.58 -28.57 -38.26
C GLY A 290 -12.22 -29.24 -37.04
N VAL A 291 -11.38 -29.92 -36.27
CA VAL A 291 -11.69 -30.52 -34.96
C VAL A 291 -10.77 -29.95 -33.88
N ALA A 292 -11.31 -29.81 -32.67
CA ALA A 292 -10.56 -29.68 -31.42
C ALA A 292 -11.25 -30.51 -30.32
N ALA A 293 -10.53 -30.93 -29.29
CA ALA A 293 -11.09 -31.62 -28.13
C ALA A 293 -11.18 -30.69 -26.90
N ASP A 294 -12.16 -30.95 -26.04
CA ASP A 294 -12.21 -30.48 -24.66
C ASP A 294 -11.32 -31.41 -23.81
N PRO A 295 -10.21 -30.93 -23.24
CA PRO A 295 -9.29 -31.79 -22.49
C PRO A 295 -9.83 -32.19 -21.10
N VAL A 296 -10.97 -31.63 -20.65
CA VAL A 296 -11.55 -31.92 -19.33
C VAL A 296 -12.55 -33.08 -19.39
N ASP A 297 -13.41 -33.15 -20.42
CA ASP A 297 -14.43 -34.21 -20.55
C ASP A 297 -14.43 -34.99 -21.88
N GLY A 298 -13.54 -34.66 -22.81
CA GLY A 298 -13.45 -35.33 -24.12
C GLY A 298 -14.55 -34.96 -25.11
N SER A 299 -15.40 -33.96 -24.82
CA SER A 299 -16.27 -33.34 -25.83
C SER A 299 -15.45 -32.86 -27.03
N LEU A 300 -16.07 -32.79 -28.21
CA LEU A 300 -15.41 -32.40 -29.45
C LEU A 300 -16.02 -31.11 -29.97
N TYR A 301 -15.18 -30.15 -30.37
CA TYR A 301 -15.58 -28.96 -31.10
C TYR A 301 -15.35 -29.19 -32.59
N LEU A 302 -16.35 -28.91 -33.42
CA LEU A 302 -16.29 -29.05 -34.88
C LEU A 302 -16.61 -27.73 -35.57
N SER A 303 -15.69 -27.24 -36.41
CA SER A 303 -15.99 -26.15 -37.34
C SER A 303 -16.56 -26.71 -38.65
N LEU A 304 -17.49 -25.96 -39.26
CA LEU A 304 -18.31 -26.42 -40.37
C LEU A 304 -18.12 -25.54 -41.62
N THR A 305 -18.06 -26.13 -42.82
CA THR A 305 -18.22 -25.37 -44.08
C THR A 305 -19.64 -25.46 -44.63
N ASN A 306 -20.02 -24.52 -45.50
CA ASN A 306 -21.27 -24.61 -46.26
C ASN A 306 -21.15 -23.91 -47.63
N PHE A 307 -21.43 -24.64 -48.71
CA PHE A 307 -21.49 -24.11 -50.07
C PHE A 307 -22.95 -23.95 -50.53
N ARG A 308 -23.68 -23.02 -49.89
CA ARG A 308 -25.10 -22.80 -50.16
C ARG A 308 -25.34 -21.87 -51.35
N ASN A 309 -25.88 -22.43 -52.43
CA ASN A 309 -26.19 -21.73 -53.69
C ASN A 309 -27.52 -20.93 -53.65
N ASP A 310 -28.07 -20.66 -52.45
CA ASP A 310 -29.32 -19.91 -52.23
C ASP A 310 -29.12 -18.53 -51.58
N GLN A 311 -27.86 -18.13 -51.38
CA GLN A 311 -27.42 -16.87 -50.76
C GLN A 311 -28.10 -16.55 -49.41
N LYS A 312 -28.27 -17.56 -48.55
CA LYS A 312 -28.70 -17.36 -47.16
C LYS A 312 -27.63 -17.85 -46.18
N PRO A 313 -27.11 -16.98 -45.29
CA PRO A 313 -26.24 -17.45 -44.21
C PRO A 313 -27.03 -18.42 -43.32
N VAL A 314 -26.36 -19.49 -42.90
CA VAL A 314 -26.91 -20.49 -41.99
C VAL A 314 -25.98 -20.57 -40.79
N THR A 315 -26.53 -20.29 -39.61
CA THR A 315 -25.92 -20.63 -38.32
C THR A 315 -26.37 -22.04 -37.92
N PRO A 316 -25.55 -22.83 -37.21
CA PRO A 316 -24.23 -22.50 -36.67
C PRO A 316 -23.08 -22.64 -37.69
N PHE A 317 -21.90 -22.19 -37.29
CA PHE A 317 -20.61 -22.40 -37.98
C PHE A 317 -19.61 -23.22 -37.13
N LEU A 318 -19.97 -23.51 -35.88
CA LEU A 318 -19.22 -24.26 -34.88
C LEU A 318 -20.21 -25.05 -34.01
N GLU A 319 -19.86 -26.26 -33.61
CA GLU A 319 -20.71 -27.12 -32.77
C GLU A 319 -19.88 -27.85 -31.71
N LYS A 320 -20.44 -28.02 -30.50
CA LYS A 320 -19.94 -28.97 -29.50
C LYS A 320 -20.70 -30.28 -29.67
N ARG A 321 -19.94 -31.34 -29.85
CA ARG A 321 -20.37 -32.73 -29.88
C ARG A 321 -19.89 -33.42 -28.60
N SER A 322 -20.56 -34.48 -28.17
CA SER A 322 -20.00 -35.40 -27.18
C SER A 322 -18.87 -36.23 -27.79
N ALA A 323 -18.09 -36.92 -26.95
CA ALA A 323 -16.97 -37.79 -27.40
C ALA A 323 -17.39 -38.90 -28.40
N ASP A 324 -18.69 -39.24 -28.46
CA ASP A 324 -19.30 -40.19 -29.38
C ASP A 324 -19.99 -39.53 -30.61
N GLY A 325 -19.72 -38.24 -30.86
CA GLY A 325 -20.08 -37.53 -32.09
C GLY A 325 -21.49 -36.91 -32.14
N ARG A 326 -22.34 -37.15 -31.14
CA ARG A 326 -23.70 -36.59 -31.07
C ARG A 326 -23.69 -35.08 -30.82
N THR A 327 -24.63 -34.34 -31.40
CA THR A 327 -24.77 -32.89 -31.20
C THR A 327 -25.19 -32.58 -29.77
N VAL A 328 -24.38 -31.80 -29.06
CA VAL A 328 -24.72 -31.24 -27.73
C VAL A 328 -25.21 -29.81 -27.90
N THR A 329 -24.39 -28.96 -28.52
CA THR A 329 -24.65 -27.50 -28.63
C THR A 329 -24.26 -26.98 -30.02
N LYS A 330 -25.04 -26.03 -30.53
CA LYS A 330 -24.81 -25.33 -31.80
C LYS A 330 -24.49 -23.85 -31.54
N PHE A 331 -23.32 -23.38 -31.99
CA PHE A 331 -22.74 -22.11 -31.57
C PHE A 331 -23.17 -21.00 -32.55
N ILE A 332 -23.66 -19.88 -31.99
CA ILE A 332 -24.22 -18.76 -32.77
C ILE A 332 -23.52 -17.48 -32.33
N GLY A 333 -22.54 -17.03 -33.13
CA GLY A 333 -21.79 -15.80 -32.84
C GLY A 333 -22.64 -14.52 -32.86
N GLU A 334 -22.43 -13.66 -31.87
CA GLU A 334 -22.98 -12.30 -31.86
C GLU A 334 -22.19 -11.40 -32.82
N GLY A 335 -22.58 -11.43 -34.10
CA GLY A 335 -21.95 -10.60 -35.11
C GLY A 335 -22.74 -10.57 -36.41
N ARG A 336 -22.91 -9.38 -36.99
CA ARG A 336 -23.44 -9.24 -38.34
C ARG A 336 -22.36 -9.62 -39.35
N PHE A 337 -22.27 -10.91 -39.71
CA PHE A 337 -21.61 -11.30 -40.95
C PHE A 337 -22.12 -10.40 -42.08
N PRO A 338 -21.25 -9.67 -42.81
CA PRO A 338 -21.69 -8.65 -43.74
C PRO A 338 -22.56 -9.28 -44.84
N LYS A 339 -23.81 -8.82 -44.95
CA LYS A 339 -24.86 -9.37 -45.83
C LYS A 339 -24.60 -9.24 -47.35
N GLN A 340 -23.35 -9.04 -47.75
CA GLN A 340 -22.92 -8.69 -49.11
C GLN A 340 -21.82 -9.62 -49.65
N GLU A 341 -21.06 -10.33 -48.80
CA GLU A 341 -20.05 -11.31 -49.25
C GLU A 341 -20.66 -12.71 -49.53
N VAL A 342 -21.95 -12.75 -49.88
CA VAL A 342 -22.80 -13.96 -49.91
C VAL A 342 -22.55 -14.88 -51.12
N MET A 343 -21.35 -14.84 -51.69
CA MET A 343 -20.86 -15.80 -52.70
C MET A 343 -20.17 -17.01 -52.06
N TYR A 344 -19.63 -16.86 -50.85
CA TYR A 344 -18.94 -17.91 -50.10
C TYR A 344 -19.32 -17.80 -48.62
N GLY A 345 -19.64 -18.91 -47.95
CA GLY A 345 -20.01 -18.90 -46.53
C GLY A 345 -18.79 -18.63 -45.62
N PRO A 346 -19.01 -18.24 -44.35
CA PRO A 346 -17.91 -17.99 -43.42
C PRO A 346 -17.09 -19.26 -43.16
N PHE A 347 -15.88 -19.34 -43.71
CA PHE A 347 -14.96 -20.46 -43.49
C PHE A 347 -14.27 -20.30 -42.13
N VAL A 348 -14.73 -21.05 -41.12
CA VAL A 348 -14.06 -21.14 -39.82
C VAL A 348 -12.87 -22.10 -39.93
N ASN A 349 -11.67 -21.54 -40.16
CA ASN A 349 -10.51 -22.31 -40.63
C ASN A 349 -9.70 -22.99 -39.55
N HIS A 350 -9.76 -22.53 -38.30
CA HIS A 350 -9.11 -23.20 -37.19
C HIS A 350 -9.90 -22.96 -35.91
N ILE A 351 -9.83 -23.95 -35.04
CA ILE A 351 -10.42 -23.94 -33.70
C ILE A 351 -9.43 -24.52 -32.71
N ALA A 352 -9.53 -24.09 -31.45
CA ALA A 352 -8.77 -24.67 -30.34
C ALA A 352 -9.62 -24.60 -29.06
N GLY A 353 -9.63 -25.69 -28.29
CA GLY A 353 -10.14 -25.67 -26.92
C GLY A 353 -9.08 -25.08 -25.99
N SER A 354 -9.47 -24.15 -25.12
CA SER A 354 -8.61 -23.71 -24.02
C SER A 354 -8.46 -24.87 -23.02
N PRO A 355 -7.24 -25.19 -22.55
CA PRO A 355 -7.04 -26.20 -21.51
C PRO A 355 -7.59 -25.76 -20.14
N THR A 356 -7.88 -24.47 -19.96
CA THR A 356 -8.22 -23.85 -18.67
C THR A 356 -9.72 -23.66 -18.45
N TYR A 357 -10.41 -23.04 -19.41
CA TYR A 357 -11.77 -22.52 -19.20
C TYR A 357 -12.87 -23.39 -19.81
N ARG A 358 -12.51 -24.50 -20.47
CA ARG A 358 -13.41 -25.27 -21.36
C ARG A 358 -14.04 -24.45 -22.50
N HIS A 359 -13.55 -23.23 -22.71
CA HIS A 359 -13.93 -22.34 -23.78
C HIS A 359 -13.31 -22.80 -25.11
N VAL A 360 -13.98 -22.50 -26.22
CA VAL A 360 -13.47 -22.76 -27.58
C VAL A 360 -13.22 -21.46 -28.33
N PHE A 361 -12.05 -21.39 -28.96
CA PHE A 361 -11.54 -20.25 -29.70
C PHE A 361 -11.60 -20.57 -31.18
N ALA A 362 -12.12 -19.65 -32.00
CA ALA A 362 -12.38 -19.86 -33.42
C ALA A 362 -12.01 -18.65 -34.28
N TRP A 363 -11.55 -18.87 -35.50
CA TRP A 363 -11.28 -17.82 -36.49
C TRP A 363 -11.97 -18.08 -37.83
N SER A 364 -12.51 -17.02 -38.47
CA SER A 364 -13.28 -17.04 -39.72
C SER A 364 -12.64 -16.20 -40.83
N GLN A 365 -12.54 -16.72 -42.05
CA GLN A 365 -11.78 -16.09 -43.14
C GLN A 365 -12.15 -14.62 -43.47
N PHE A 366 -13.42 -14.27 -43.28
CA PHE A 366 -13.99 -12.96 -43.62
C PHE A 366 -14.03 -11.99 -42.43
N GLN A 367 -13.51 -12.41 -41.27
CA GLN A 367 -13.37 -11.59 -40.08
C GLN A 367 -11.91 -11.61 -39.64
N SER A 368 -11.24 -10.47 -39.65
CA SER A 368 -9.89 -10.34 -39.03
C SER A 368 -10.01 -10.27 -37.50
N ALA A 369 -10.64 -11.30 -36.94
CA ALA A 369 -10.98 -11.39 -35.53
C ALA A 369 -11.09 -12.85 -35.05
N VAL A 370 -10.48 -13.16 -33.92
CA VAL A 370 -10.69 -14.43 -33.19
C VAL A 370 -11.92 -14.27 -32.30
N GLN A 371 -12.73 -15.31 -32.11
CA GLN A 371 -13.89 -15.33 -31.24
C GLN A 371 -13.78 -16.44 -30.19
N GLU A 372 -14.21 -16.18 -28.96
CA GLU A 372 -14.27 -17.14 -27.85
C GLU A 372 -15.72 -17.40 -27.45
N PHE A 373 -16.02 -18.66 -27.20
CA PHE A 373 -17.31 -19.15 -26.76
C PHE A 373 -17.13 -20.01 -25.52
N ASP A 374 -18.11 -19.97 -24.61
CA ASP A 374 -18.08 -20.77 -23.40
C ASP A 374 -18.39 -22.26 -23.65
N GLU A 375 -18.38 -23.08 -22.60
CA GLU A 375 -18.70 -24.51 -22.71
C GLU A 375 -20.14 -24.81 -23.17
N ASN A 376 -21.03 -23.81 -23.08
CA ASN A 376 -22.45 -23.83 -23.44
C ASN A 376 -22.75 -23.19 -24.82
N GLY A 377 -21.74 -22.63 -25.49
CA GLY A 377 -21.85 -21.99 -26.79
C GLY A 377 -22.35 -20.54 -26.80
N GLU A 378 -22.39 -19.87 -25.65
CA GLU A 378 -22.56 -18.42 -25.59
C GLU A 378 -21.27 -17.72 -26.04
N PHE A 379 -21.41 -16.63 -26.81
CA PHE A 379 -20.30 -15.79 -27.24
C PHE A 379 -19.77 -14.96 -26.06
N VAL A 380 -18.51 -15.19 -25.68
CA VAL A 380 -17.85 -14.49 -24.56
C VAL A 380 -17.29 -13.15 -25.02
N ARG A 381 -16.40 -13.18 -26.02
CA ARG A 381 -15.75 -12.00 -26.61
C ARG A 381 -15.09 -12.31 -27.96
N GLN A 382 -14.65 -11.28 -28.65
CA GLN A 382 -13.78 -11.36 -29.83
C GLN A 382 -12.53 -10.49 -29.65
N TRP A 383 -11.44 -10.86 -30.32
CA TRP A 383 -10.23 -10.05 -30.44
C TRP A 383 -10.06 -9.56 -31.87
N THR A 384 -9.78 -8.27 -32.05
CA THR A 384 -9.58 -7.62 -33.35
C THR A 384 -8.20 -6.96 -33.44
N ASN A 385 -7.71 -6.74 -34.66
CA ASN A 385 -6.48 -5.97 -34.87
C ASN A 385 -6.65 -4.51 -34.40
N GLY A 386 -5.79 -4.04 -33.49
CA GLY A 386 -5.73 -2.61 -33.14
C GLY A 386 -4.87 -2.29 -31.91
N ASN A 387 -4.41 -1.04 -31.84
CA ASN A 387 -3.57 -0.53 -30.74
C ASN A 387 -4.35 0.42 -29.78
N THR A 388 -5.66 0.55 -29.92
CA THR A 388 -6.47 1.52 -29.16
C THR A 388 -7.75 0.90 -28.60
N ALA A 389 -7.81 0.74 -27.27
CA ALA A 389 -9.02 0.36 -26.55
C ALA A 389 -10.21 1.29 -26.86
N ALA A 390 -9.93 2.57 -27.15
CA ALA A 390 -10.93 3.57 -27.53
C ALA A 390 -11.68 3.28 -28.84
N ALA A 391 -11.20 2.38 -29.71
CA ALA A 391 -11.88 2.06 -30.97
C ALA A 391 -13.19 1.27 -30.77
N ASN A 392 -13.25 0.42 -29.74
CA ASN A 392 -14.40 -0.47 -29.51
C ASN A 392 -15.56 0.22 -28.79
N ALA A 393 -15.35 1.44 -28.27
CA ALA A 393 -16.34 2.20 -27.51
C ALA A 393 -17.51 2.78 -28.34
N GLN A 394 -17.50 2.64 -29.68
CA GLN A 394 -18.56 3.20 -30.54
C GLN A 394 -19.79 2.28 -30.73
N ASP A 395 -19.66 0.97 -30.50
CA ASP A 395 -20.74 -0.02 -30.68
C ASP A 395 -21.43 -0.45 -29.36
N GLY A 396 -20.91 -0.01 -28.20
CA GLY A 396 -21.54 -0.28 -26.89
C GLY A 396 -21.43 -1.73 -26.39
N ASN A 397 -20.49 -2.52 -26.93
CA ASN A 397 -20.27 -3.93 -26.57
C ASN A 397 -18.88 -4.14 -25.93
N ASP A 398 -18.83 -4.36 -24.62
CA ASP A 398 -17.60 -4.71 -23.87
C ASP A 398 -16.94 -6.03 -24.34
N LYS A 399 -17.67 -6.84 -25.12
CA LYS A 399 -17.23 -8.12 -25.69
C LYS A 399 -16.19 -8.02 -26.84
N THR A 400 -15.50 -6.89 -27.02
CA THR A 400 -14.46 -6.72 -28.08
C THR A 400 -13.14 -6.21 -27.51
N VAL A 401 -12.06 -6.96 -27.73
CA VAL A 401 -10.69 -6.66 -27.26
C VAL A 401 -9.80 -6.30 -28.45
N ALA A 402 -8.99 -5.24 -28.35
CA ALA A 402 -7.99 -4.91 -29.36
C ALA A 402 -6.66 -5.63 -29.05
N VAL A 403 -6.10 -6.33 -30.03
CA VAL A 403 -4.78 -6.99 -29.92
C VAL A 403 -3.83 -6.38 -30.96
N PRO A 404 -2.71 -5.78 -30.52
CA PRO A 404 -1.67 -5.30 -31.42
C PRO A 404 -1.12 -6.43 -32.30
N GLY A 405 -1.12 -6.22 -33.61
CA GLY A 405 -0.55 -7.17 -34.58
C GLY A 405 -1.45 -8.36 -34.96
N LEU A 406 -2.70 -8.44 -34.52
CA LEU A 406 -3.65 -9.54 -34.86
C LEU A 406 -4.20 -9.41 -36.30
N VAL A 407 -3.30 -9.28 -37.28
CA VAL A 407 -3.61 -9.15 -38.71
C VAL A 407 -3.84 -10.53 -39.30
N GLU A 408 -4.92 -10.71 -40.07
CA GLU A 408 -5.21 -11.95 -40.80
C GLU A 408 -4.87 -13.26 -40.03
N PRO A 409 -5.51 -13.57 -38.89
CA PRO A 409 -5.25 -14.80 -38.15
C PRO A 409 -5.44 -16.04 -39.04
N ARG A 410 -4.83 -17.17 -38.67
CA ARG A 410 -4.96 -18.43 -39.43
C ARG A 410 -5.15 -19.65 -38.54
N GLY A 411 -4.14 -19.98 -37.75
CA GLY A 411 -4.13 -21.07 -36.79
C GLY A 411 -4.21 -20.55 -35.36
N ILE A 412 -4.77 -21.37 -34.47
CA ILE A 412 -4.88 -21.12 -33.03
C ILE A 412 -4.47 -22.41 -32.33
N SER A 413 -3.64 -22.32 -31.30
CA SER A 413 -3.26 -23.45 -30.45
C SER A 413 -2.95 -22.99 -29.03
N PHE A 414 -2.87 -23.94 -28.09
CA PHE A 414 -2.51 -23.68 -26.69
C PHE A 414 -1.35 -24.60 -26.27
N ASP A 415 -0.53 -24.18 -25.33
CA ASP A 415 0.35 -25.07 -24.56
C ASP A 415 -0.26 -25.45 -23.20
N GLU A 416 0.41 -26.34 -22.47
CA GLU A 416 -0.08 -26.86 -21.17
C GLU A 416 -0.15 -25.79 -20.05
N ARG A 417 0.49 -24.62 -20.24
CA ARG A 417 0.41 -23.46 -19.33
C ARG A 417 -0.77 -22.54 -19.67
N GLY A 418 -1.54 -22.88 -20.70
CA GLY A 418 -2.63 -22.06 -21.23
C GLY A 418 -2.17 -20.87 -22.07
N TYR A 419 -0.89 -20.75 -22.47
CA TYR A 419 -0.51 -19.71 -23.42
C TYR A 419 -1.13 -19.98 -24.79
N MET A 420 -1.73 -18.95 -25.40
CA MET A 420 -2.38 -19.03 -26.69
C MET A 420 -1.44 -18.57 -27.80
N TYR A 421 -1.24 -19.42 -28.80
CA TYR A 421 -0.38 -19.18 -29.96
C TYR A 421 -1.26 -18.97 -31.19
N ILE A 422 -1.15 -17.82 -31.83
CA ILE A 422 -1.93 -17.45 -33.01
C ILE A 422 -0.99 -17.13 -34.17
N SER A 423 -1.07 -17.89 -35.27
CA SER A 423 -0.36 -17.54 -36.51
C SER A 423 -1.10 -16.40 -37.22
N VAL A 424 -0.35 -15.35 -37.60
CA VAL A 424 -0.88 -14.09 -38.13
C VAL A 424 -0.13 -13.62 -39.38
N GLY A 425 -0.84 -12.85 -40.20
CA GLY A 425 -0.25 -12.02 -41.24
C GLY A 425 0.67 -10.93 -40.69
N GLY A 426 1.56 -10.41 -41.53
CA GLY A 426 2.42 -9.29 -41.21
C GLY A 426 1.65 -7.99 -40.91
N GLN A 427 2.19 -7.17 -40.00
CA GLN A 427 1.54 -5.97 -39.47
C GLN A 427 1.18 -4.94 -40.55
N THR A 428 1.93 -4.95 -41.65
CA THR A 428 1.75 -4.04 -42.79
C THR A 428 0.62 -4.45 -43.76
N GLY A 429 -0.08 -5.57 -43.51
CA GLY A 429 -0.99 -6.16 -44.49
C GLY A 429 -0.27 -6.68 -45.73
N ARG A 430 1.04 -6.98 -45.60
CA ARG A 430 1.89 -7.58 -46.62
C ARG A 430 2.62 -8.76 -46.00
N ALA A 431 3.01 -9.73 -46.81
CA ALA A 431 3.53 -11.01 -46.34
C ALA A 431 4.99 -11.00 -45.86
N ALA A 432 5.60 -9.82 -45.72
CA ALA A 432 7.03 -9.67 -45.48
C ALA A 432 7.45 -9.99 -44.03
N ASP A 433 6.49 -10.09 -43.10
CA ASP A 433 6.72 -10.16 -41.66
C ASP A 433 5.76 -11.14 -40.93
N GLN A 434 5.66 -12.39 -41.39
CA GLN A 434 4.76 -13.41 -40.83
C GLN A 434 5.17 -13.83 -39.42
N ARG A 435 4.22 -13.84 -38.47
CA ARG A 435 4.49 -14.05 -37.03
C ARG A 435 3.57 -15.07 -36.39
N VAL A 436 3.99 -15.58 -35.24
CA VAL A 436 3.10 -16.17 -34.22
C VAL A 436 3.03 -15.18 -33.05
N LEU A 437 1.83 -14.70 -32.75
CA LEU A 437 1.57 -13.97 -31.50
C LEU A 437 1.43 -14.97 -30.37
N ILE A 438 2.06 -14.68 -29.22
CA ILE A 438 1.92 -15.44 -27.98
C ILE A 438 1.15 -14.57 -27.00
N LEU A 439 0.00 -15.07 -26.53
CA LEU A 439 -0.84 -14.39 -25.55
C LEU A 439 -0.93 -15.22 -24.26
N GLY A 440 -0.97 -14.52 -23.13
CA GLY A 440 -1.25 -15.10 -21.80
C GLY A 440 -2.36 -14.31 -21.10
N GLN A 441 -2.83 -14.79 -19.95
CA GLN A 441 -3.85 -14.11 -19.15
C GLN A 441 -3.29 -13.54 -17.86
N THR A 442 -3.73 -12.33 -17.53
CA THR A 442 -3.38 -11.67 -16.27
C THR A 442 -3.91 -12.44 -15.05
N PRO A 443 -3.24 -12.41 -13.89
CA PRO A 443 -3.64 -13.25 -12.75
C PRO A 443 -4.95 -12.83 -12.08
N GLN A 444 -5.55 -13.79 -11.38
CA GLN A 444 -6.65 -13.57 -10.43
C GLN A 444 -6.26 -12.57 -9.32
N PRO A 445 -7.24 -11.84 -8.74
CA PRO A 445 -6.96 -10.69 -7.90
C PRO A 445 -6.42 -11.09 -6.53
N VAL A 446 -5.74 -10.15 -5.90
CA VAL A 446 -5.43 -10.23 -4.48
C VAL A 446 -6.74 -10.05 -3.69
N THR A 447 -7.13 -11.03 -2.88
CA THR A 447 -8.46 -11.05 -2.24
C THR A 447 -8.49 -10.30 -0.91
N SER A 448 -7.38 -10.28 -0.17
CA SER A 448 -7.18 -9.45 1.01
C SER A 448 -5.76 -8.90 1.07
N VAL A 449 -5.58 -7.71 1.66
CA VAL A 449 -4.26 -7.16 2.01
C VAL A 449 -4.33 -6.63 3.45
N CYS A 450 -3.34 -7.02 4.24
CA CYS A 450 -3.05 -6.53 5.58
C CYS A 450 -1.87 -5.55 5.55
N ALA A 451 -1.83 -4.61 6.50
CA ALA A 451 -0.77 -3.60 6.63
C ALA A 451 -0.47 -3.31 8.11
N ASP A 452 0.41 -4.10 8.71
CA ASP A 452 0.86 -3.91 10.09
C ASP A 452 1.98 -2.86 10.14
N ARG A 453 1.71 -1.70 10.74
CA ARG A 453 2.72 -0.66 10.97
C ARG A 453 3.60 -1.00 12.18
N SER A 454 4.90 -0.81 12.03
CA SER A 454 5.88 -0.89 13.12
C SER A 454 5.56 0.07 14.27
N ALA A 455 6.05 -0.23 15.48
CA ALA A 455 5.83 0.63 16.64
C ALA A 455 6.59 1.98 16.59
N ALA A 456 7.60 2.11 15.72
CA ALA A 456 8.29 3.37 15.46
C ALA A 456 7.66 4.17 14.29
N GLY A 457 6.76 3.55 13.53
CA GLY A 457 6.06 4.16 12.40
C GLY A 457 6.86 4.25 11.09
N ASP A 458 8.12 3.82 11.08
CA ASP A 458 9.06 3.91 9.94
C ASP A 458 9.02 2.70 8.99
N GLU A 459 8.43 1.58 9.41
CA GLU A 459 8.14 0.41 8.57
C GLU A 459 6.65 0.03 8.56
N VAL A 460 6.18 -0.55 7.46
CA VAL A 460 4.89 -1.25 7.33
C VAL A 460 5.12 -2.61 6.70
N LYS A 461 4.73 -3.68 7.41
CA LYS A 461 4.68 -5.03 6.87
C LYS A 461 3.35 -5.25 6.16
N LEU A 462 3.41 -5.46 4.85
CA LEU A 462 2.29 -5.94 4.05
C LEU A 462 2.28 -7.47 4.05
N SER A 463 1.09 -8.04 4.15
CA SER A 463 0.83 -9.45 3.81
C SER A 463 -0.51 -9.54 3.11
N TRP A 464 -0.72 -10.54 2.27
CA TRP A 464 -1.93 -10.63 1.46
C TRP A 464 -2.32 -12.07 1.15
N GLU A 465 -3.60 -12.27 0.82
CA GLU A 465 -4.08 -13.53 0.27
C GLU A 465 -4.63 -13.34 -1.13
N CYS A 466 -4.64 -14.44 -1.87
CA CYS A 466 -5.13 -14.50 -3.24
C CYS A 466 -5.91 -15.80 -3.41
N GLU A 467 -7.10 -15.72 -4.00
CA GLU A 467 -7.83 -16.89 -4.49
C GLU A 467 -7.27 -17.33 -5.84
N GLN A 468 -5.99 -17.73 -5.80
CA GLN A 468 -5.40 -18.65 -6.75
C GLN A 468 -6.11 -19.99 -6.55
N SER A 469 -7.24 -20.17 -7.22
CA SER A 469 -8.10 -21.35 -7.05
C SER A 469 -7.30 -22.62 -7.31
N PRO A 470 -7.24 -23.58 -6.37
CA PRO A 470 -6.33 -24.72 -6.47
C PRO A 470 -6.77 -25.67 -7.58
N ALA A 471 -6.08 -25.58 -8.72
CA ALA A 471 -6.02 -26.57 -9.78
C ALA A 471 -7.35 -27.27 -10.15
N ALA A 472 -8.30 -26.49 -10.68
CA ALA A 472 -9.01 -27.02 -11.85
C ALA A 472 -7.96 -27.26 -12.96
N PRO A 473 -8.08 -28.32 -13.78
CA PRO A 473 -7.14 -28.58 -14.87
C PRO A 473 -6.93 -27.34 -15.75
N GLY A 474 -5.67 -26.99 -16.00
CA GLY A 474 -5.26 -25.90 -16.88
C GLY A 474 -5.13 -24.50 -16.26
N ALA A 475 -5.03 -24.35 -14.93
CA ALA A 475 -4.93 -23.07 -14.20
C ALA A 475 -4.09 -21.96 -14.88
N VAL A 476 -4.50 -20.70 -14.68
CA VAL A 476 -3.91 -19.47 -15.24
C VAL A 476 -2.38 -19.43 -15.07
N SER A 477 -1.65 -18.90 -16.05
CA SER A 477 -0.19 -18.72 -15.99
C SER A 477 0.26 -18.10 -14.65
N ASP A 478 1.22 -18.75 -13.99
CA ASP A 478 1.53 -18.58 -12.57
C ASP A 478 1.77 -17.13 -12.11
N VAL A 479 1.50 -16.86 -10.84
CA VAL A 479 1.89 -15.59 -10.20
C VAL A 479 3.39 -15.62 -9.90
N ILE A 480 4.15 -14.97 -10.78
CA ILE A 480 5.62 -14.88 -10.71
C ILE A 480 6.11 -13.62 -9.98
N ASP A 481 5.23 -12.63 -9.74
CA ASP A 481 5.50 -11.50 -8.86
C ASP A 481 4.22 -10.90 -8.26
N TYR A 482 4.38 -10.05 -7.25
CA TYR A 482 3.35 -9.10 -6.83
C TYR A 482 3.83 -7.66 -7.03
N THR A 483 3.10 -6.88 -7.82
CA THR A 483 3.34 -5.45 -7.95
C THR A 483 2.75 -4.73 -6.75
N ILE A 484 3.53 -3.83 -6.12
CA ILE A 484 3.10 -3.05 -4.96
C ILE A 484 3.26 -1.57 -5.28
N GLU A 485 2.20 -0.79 -5.15
CA GLU A 485 2.25 0.68 -5.20
C GLU A 485 1.85 1.27 -3.84
N MET A 486 2.47 2.41 -3.51
CA MET A 486 2.23 3.18 -2.29
C MET A 486 1.80 4.61 -2.65
N SER A 487 0.89 5.18 -1.86
CA SER A 487 0.44 6.57 -1.91
C SER A 487 0.60 7.21 -0.54
N SER A 488 1.06 8.47 -0.51
CA SER A 488 1.19 9.30 0.70
C SER A 488 0.23 10.50 0.71
N ASP A 489 -0.72 10.55 -0.24
CA ASP A 489 -1.60 11.71 -0.50
C ASP A 489 -3.09 11.32 -0.54
N GLY A 490 -3.44 10.17 0.05
CA GLY A 490 -4.81 9.67 0.10
C GLY A 490 -5.27 8.95 -1.17
N GLY A 491 -4.33 8.51 -2.01
CA GLY A 491 -4.60 7.79 -3.25
C GLY A 491 -4.71 8.67 -4.50
N GLN A 492 -4.34 9.96 -4.40
CA GLN A 492 -4.33 10.90 -5.54
C GLN A 492 -3.19 10.58 -6.51
N SER A 493 -2.00 10.30 -5.98
CA SER A 493 -0.86 9.77 -6.73
C SER A 493 -0.31 8.51 -6.07
N TRP A 494 0.30 7.67 -6.89
CA TRP A 494 0.84 6.37 -6.50
C TRP A 494 2.29 6.27 -6.99
N GLN A 495 3.11 5.51 -6.26
CA GLN A 495 4.52 5.28 -6.54
C GLN A 495 4.81 3.79 -6.42
N LEU A 496 5.48 3.22 -7.42
CA LEU A 496 5.91 1.83 -7.43
C LEU A 496 6.95 1.55 -6.34
N VAL A 497 6.63 0.66 -5.40
CA VAL A 497 7.55 0.19 -4.36
C VAL A 497 8.62 -0.69 -5.03
N GLN A 498 9.86 -0.19 -5.06
CA GLN A 498 10.98 -0.91 -5.65
C GLN A 498 11.35 -2.11 -4.78
N LYS A 499 11.30 -3.31 -5.36
CA LYS A 499 11.65 -4.57 -4.70
C LYS A 499 12.12 -5.62 -5.72
N PRO A 500 12.81 -6.70 -5.28
CA PRO A 500 13.04 -7.86 -6.12
C PRO A 500 11.72 -8.55 -6.57
N LYS A 501 11.78 -9.24 -7.70
CA LYS A 501 10.73 -10.16 -8.16
C LYS A 501 10.55 -11.29 -7.13
N SER A 502 9.32 -11.53 -6.66
CA SER A 502 9.02 -12.56 -5.67
C SER A 502 7.54 -12.97 -5.65
N ALA A 503 7.29 -14.28 -5.62
CA ALA A 503 5.96 -14.85 -5.39
C ALA A 503 5.60 -14.95 -3.88
N GLU A 504 6.45 -14.44 -2.98
CA GLU A 504 6.13 -14.37 -1.54
C GLU A 504 4.95 -13.42 -1.28
N LYS A 505 3.98 -13.88 -0.48
CA LYS A 505 2.75 -13.13 -0.15
C LYS A 505 2.93 -12.05 0.93
N THR A 506 4.15 -11.54 1.10
CA THR A 506 4.47 -10.53 2.12
C THR A 506 5.67 -9.69 1.72
N TYR A 507 5.65 -8.41 2.10
CA TYR A 507 6.75 -7.49 1.86
C TYR A 507 6.75 -6.40 2.93
N THR A 508 7.92 -6.01 3.44
CA THR A 508 8.04 -4.88 4.38
C THR A 508 8.53 -3.64 3.62
N VAL A 509 7.73 -2.57 3.68
CA VAL A 509 8.12 -1.24 3.18
C VAL A 509 8.74 -0.47 4.33
N THR A 510 9.93 0.10 4.12
CA THR A 510 10.80 0.67 5.17
C THR A 510 11.22 2.11 4.83
N GLY A 511 11.56 2.91 5.84
CA GLY A 511 11.99 4.29 5.64
C GLY A 511 10.84 5.27 5.42
N LEU A 512 9.67 4.95 5.97
CA LEU A 512 8.45 5.75 5.93
C LEU A 512 8.52 6.92 6.92
N ASP A 513 7.74 7.97 6.66
CA ASP A 513 7.54 9.05 7.64
C ASP A 513 6.45 8.63 8.64
N PRO A 514 6.73 8.53 9.96
CA PRO A 514 5.73 8.18 10.96
C PRO A 514 4.51 9.11 10.96
N THR A 515 4.66 10.39 10.61
CA THR A 515 3.58 11.38 10.61
C THR A 515 2.64 11.28 9.40
N VAL A 516 3.00 10.48 8.39
CA VAL A 516 2.23 10.33 7.15
C VAL A 516 1.36 9.07 7.19
N ALA A 517 0.07 9.24 6.88
CA ALA A 517 -0.82 8.12 6.57
C ALA A 517 -0.58 7.65 5.13
N TYR A 518 -0.51 6.33 4.92
CA TYR A 518 -0.22 5.75 3.61
C TYR A 518 -1.38 4.89 3.12
N GLN A 519 -1.54 4.81 1.80
CA GLN A 519 -2.31 3.73 1.18
C GLN A 519 -1.34 2.84 0.40
N TYR A 520 -1.58 1.55 0.44
CA TYR A 520 -0.90 0.56 -0.39
C TYR A 520 -1.91 -0.11 -1.29
N ARG A 521 -1.47 -0.55 -2.47
CA ARG A 521 -2.22 -1.53 -3.26
C ARG A 521 -1.29 -2.58 -3.83
N VAL A 522 -1.80 -3.81 -3.86
CA VAL A 522 -1.08 -4.99 -4.34
C VAL A 522 -1.88 -5.60 -5.50
N ALA A 523 -1.20 -5.92 -6.59
CA ALA A 523 -1.72 -6.74 -7.67
C ALA A 523 -0.80 -7.95 -7.88
N ALA A 524 -1.37 -9.12 -8.12
CA ALA A 524 -0.61 -10.26 -8.63
C ALA A 524 -0.16 -9.95 -10.07
N TRP A 525 1.03 -10.36 -10.46
CA TRP A 525 1.61 -10.07 -11.77
C TRP A 525 2.15 -11.35 -12.45
N ASN A 526 1.94 -11.43 -13.76
CA ASN A 526 2.59 -12.40 -14.65
C ASN A 526 2.91 -11.79 -16.01
N GLU A 527 3.44 -12.58 -16.94
CA GLU A 527 3.88 -12.17 -18.28
C GLU A 527 2.82 -11.35 -19.04
N ALA A 528 1.52 -11.60 -18.81
CA ALA A 528 0.42 -10.89 -19.43
C ALA A 528 0.16 -9.49 -18.85
N GLY A 529 0.54 -9.24 -17.59
CA GLY A 529 0.36 -7.97 -16.90
C GLY A 529 -0.14 -8.12 -15.45
N ASN A 530 -0.74 -7.05 -14.93
CA ASN A 530 -1.29 -7.02 -13.58
C ASN A 530 -2.70 -7.60 -13.51
N GLY A 531 -2.97 -8.37 -12.45
CA GLY A 531 -4.31 -8.62 -11.92
C GLY A 531 -4.96 -7.34 -11.39
N ASP A 532 -6.22 -7.43 -10.95
CA ASP A 532 -6.87 -6.28 -10.32
C ASP A 532 -6.20 -5.92 -8.98
N TRP A 533 -6.08 -4.62 -8.72
CA TRP A 533 -5.45 -4.08 -7.54
C TRP A 533 -6.33 -4.22 -6.29
N LYS A 534 -5.73 -4.69 -5.19
CA LYS A 534 -6.34 -4.67 -3.86
C LYS A 534 -5.67 -3.62 -2.98
N SER A 535 -6.42 -2.60 -2.59
CA SER A 535 -5.94 -1.51 -1.73
C SER A 535 -6.13 -1.80 -0.24
N VAL A 536 -5.23 -1.28 0.59
CA VAL A 536 -5.34 -1.17 2.04
C VAL A 536 -4.82 0.20 2.50
N SER A 537 -5.50 0.82 3.46
CA SER A 537 -5.04 2.07 4.09
C SER A 537 -4.37 1.76 5.43
N VAL A 538 -3.28 2.45 5.74
CA VAL A 538 -2.68 2.47 7.08
C VAL A 538 -2.65 3.92 7.57
N ALA A 539 -3.07 4.12 8.82
CA ALA A 539 -3.02 5.44 9.44
C ALA A 539 -1.58 5.92 9.61
N ALA A 540 -1.40 7.20 9.94
CA ALA A 540 -0.14 7.68 10.50
C ALA A 540 0.17 6.93 11.81
N GLN A 541 1.41 7.05 12.29
CA GLN A 541 1.79 6.55 13.61
C GLN A 541 1.04 7.35 14.69
N ASP A 542 0.32 6.67 15.59
CA ASP A 542 -0.16 7.31 16.82
C ASP A 542 1.05 7.87 17.57
N LYS A 543 1.00 9.16 17.91
CA LYS A 543 2.06 9.83 18.65
C LYS A 543 1.85 9.59 20.13
N LEU A 544 2.13 8.35 20.55
CA LEU A 544 2.12 7.93 21.94
C LEU A 544 3.49 8.17 22.59
N THR A 545 3.51 8.63 23.82
CA THR A 545 4.73 8.87 24.59
C THR A 545 4.79 8.03 25.86
N ALA A 546 5.97 7.89 26.46
CA ALA A 546 6.18 7.05 27.64
C ALA A 546 6.03 7.90 28.91
N ASP A 547 4.87 7.79 29.55
CA ASP A 547 4.45 8.71 30.60
C ASP A 547 4.85 8.25 32.01
N THR A 548 5.12 9.22 32.88
CA THR A 548 5.52 8.96 34.27
C THR A 548 4.83 9.89 35.25
N ALA A 549 4.15 9.31 36.24
CA ALA A 549 3.65 10.00 37.43
C ALA A 549 4.50 9.66 38.65
N THR A 550 4.90 10.67 39.42
CA THR A 550 5.63 10.52 40.68
C THR A 550 4.78 11.02 41.84
N ILE A 551 4.59 10.17 42.85
CA ILE A 551 3.97 10.51 44.13
C ILE A 551 5.06 10.64 45.19
N GLU A 552 5.12 11.80 45.83
CA GLU A 552 5.87 12.00 47.07
C GLU A 552 4.91 12.05 48.25
N GLN A 553 5.01 11.05 49.11
CA GLN A 553 4.37 11.02 50.42
C GLN A 553 5.35 11.55 51.49
N VAL A 554 4.80 12.13 52.56
CA VAL A 554 5.51 12.39 53.80
C VAL A 554 4.72 11.76 54.94
N GLU A 555 5.37 10.84 55.66
CA GLU A 555 4.78 10.01 56.73
C GLU A 555 3.43 9.35 56.32
N GLY A 556 3.30 8.99 55.04
CA GLY A 556 2.11 8.34 54.47
C GLY A 556 1.00 9.27 53.94
N LYS A 557 1.08 10.58 54.15
CA LYS A 557 0.20 11.57 53.48
C LYS A 557 0.82 12.02 52.16
N VAL A 558 0.04 12.18 51.10
CA VAL A 558 0.51 12.69 49.80
C VAL A 558 0.86 14.18 49.93
N LYS A 559 2.15 14.51 49.76
CA LYS A 559 2.67 15.89 49.75
C LYS A 559 2.73 16.48 48.36
N LYS A 560 3.08 15.67 47.35
CA LYS A 560 3.26 16.14 45.97
C LYS A 560 2.90 15.07 44.94
N LEU A 561 2.28 15.50 43.84
CA LEU A 561 2.08 14.71 42.62
C LEU A 561 2.72 15.47 41.45
N THR A 562 3.49 14.77 40.62
CA THR A 562 4.13 15.34 39.43
C THR A 562 3.94 14.37 38.26
N VAL A 563 3.42 14.86 37.14
CA VAL A 563 3.12 14.07 35.92
C VAL A 563 3.92 14.67 34.78
N ASN A 564 4.78 13.87 34.14
CA ASN A 564 5.63 14.30 33.01
C ASN A 564 6.42 15.60 33.31
N GLY A 565 6.94 15.73 34.54
CA GLY A 565 7.67 16.90 35.02
C GLY A 565 6.81 18.09 35.45
N THR A 566 5.48 18.02 35.30
CA THR A 566 4.54 19.10 35.67
C THR A 566 3.80 18.75 36.96
N ASP A 567 3.87 19.65 37.94
CA ASP A 567 3.21 19.48 39.24
C ASP A 567 1.68 19.58 39.15
N GLN A 568 0.99 18.68 39.85
CA GLN A 568 -0.46 18.54 39.84
C GLN A 568 -1.07 18.83 41.22
N PRO A 569 -2.30 19.35 41.30
CA PRO A 569 -2.97 19.61 42.57
C PRO A 569 -3.29 18.30 43.32
N VAL A 570 -2.94 18.23 44.60
CA VAL A 570 -3.29 17.12 45.49
C VAL A 570 -4.69 17.38 46.07
N ALA A 571 -5.69 16.63 45.60
CA ALA A 571 -7.10 16.85 45.96
C ALA A 571 -7.49 16.28 47.33
N ASP A 572 -6.86 15.17 47.77
CA ASP A 572 -6.99 14.60 49.11
C ASP A 572 -5.61 14.06 49.54
N PRO A 573 -4.98 14.63 50.60
CA PRO A 573 -3.70 14.15 51.12
C PRO A 573 -3.72 12.71 51.64
N ASN A 574 -4.89 12.11 51.86
CA ASN A 574 -5.05 10.76 52.43
C ASN A 574 -5.34 9.70 51.35
N ALA A 575 -5.67 10.11 50.12
CA ALA A 575 -5.99 9.21 49.01
C ALA A 575 -4.76 8.95 48.14
N VAL A 576 -4.27 7.70 48.11
CA VAL A 576 -3.20 7.29 47.20
C VAL A 576 -3.75 6.94 45.79
N SER A 577 -4.63 7.81 45.28
CA SER A 577 -5.28 7.67 43.96
C SER A 577 -4.82 8.78 43.03
N VAL A 578 -3.98 8.45 42.05
CA VAL A 578 -3.57 9.39 41.01
C VAL A 578 -4.70 9.54 40.00
N THR A 579 -5.30 10.72 39.95
CA THR A 579 -5.94 11.23 38.73
C THR A 579 -4.90 12.06 38.00
N ALA A 580 -4.46 11.57 36.85
CA ALA A 580 -3.60 12.31 35.94
C ALA A 580 -4.30 12.37 34.58
N ALA A 581 -4.34 13.56 33.98
CA ALA A 581 -4.78 13.76 32.60
C ALA A 581 -3.65 13.33 31.64
N VAL A 582 -3.20 12.07 31.79
CA VAL A 582 -1.96 11.53 31.22
C VAL A 582 -1.86 11.86 29.73
N LEU A 583 -2.87 11.45 28.95
CA LEU A 583 -2.90 11.50 27.49
C LEU A 583 -3.11 12.89 26.86
N ALA A 584 -2.81 13.98 27.58
CA ALA A 584 -2.92 15.34 27.03
C ALA A 584 -1.77 15.71 26.08
N ASN A 585 -0.67 14.94 26.12
CA ASN A 585 0.47 14.96 25.22
C ASN A 585 0.36 13.99 24.03
N ASP A 586 -0.36 12.89 24.24
CA ASP A 586 -0.59 11.84 23.25
C ASP A 586 -1.67 12.23 22.23
N THR A 587 -1.45 11.90 20.97
CA THR A 587 -2.41 12.19 19.89
C THR A 587 -2.59 11.01 18.96
N THR A 588 -3.84 10.78 18.54
CA THR A 588 -4.16 9.82 17.47
C THR A 588 -3.45 10.17 16.17
N ALA A 589 -3.30 9.18 15.29
CA ALA A 589 -2.78 9.31 13.93
C ALA A 589 -3.40 10.44 13.09
N ALA A 590 -4.66 10.83 13.38
CA ALA A 590 -5.34 11.94 12.70
C ALA A 590 -5.03 13.33 13.30
N GLY A 591 -4.17 13.41 14.32
CA GLY A 591 -3.94 14.63 15.11
C GLY A 591 -5.15 15.04 15.97
N VAL A 592 -6.18 14.18 16.04
CA VAL A 592 -7.42 14.44 16.78
C VAL A 592 -7.20 14.08 18.25
N ALA A 593 -7.62 14.97 19.15
CA ALA A 593 -7.59 14.74 20.59
C ALA A 593 -8.42 13.50 20.97
N ILE A 594 -8.00 12.77 21.99
CA ILE A 594 -8.55 11.46 22.35
C ILE A 594 -9.94 11.64 23.01
N THR A 595 -10.99 11.74 22.19
CA THR A 595 -12.38 12.01 22.58
C THR A 595 -13.28 10.80 22.33
N GLY A 596 -14.10 10.41 23.31
CA GLY A 596 -14.85 9.14 23.28
C GLY A 596 -14.03 7.98 23.83
N LYS A 597 -14.69 6.88 24.25
CA LYS A 597 -14.02 5.79 24.97
C LYS A 597 -13.14 4.94 24.04
N ASN A 598 -11.88 5.34 23.90
CA ASN A 598 -10.93 4.82 22.92
C ASN A 598 -9.62 4.27 23.53
N VAL A 599 -9.49 4.24 24.86
CA VAL A 599 -8.25 3.91 25.57
C VAL A 599 -8.42 2.61 26.34
N TYR A 600 -7.43 1.72 26.26
CA TYR A 600 -7.45 0.42 26.92
C TYR A 600 -6.09 0.06 27.51
N LEU A 601 -6.10 -0.57 28.69
CA LEU A 601 -4.92 -1.18 29.29
C LEU A 601 -4.67 -2.55 28.64
N VAL A 602 -3.40 -2.90 28.46
CA VAL A 602 -2.99 -4.20 27.92
C VAL A 602 -2.76 -5.18 29.08
N SER A 603 -3.66 -6.14 29.21
CA SER A 603 -3.44 -7.36 29.98
C SER A 603 -2.78 -8.41 29.09
N THR A 604 -1.79 -9.14 29.59
CA THR A 604 -1.16 -10.25 28.86
C THR A 604 -1.36 -11.53 29.65
N ALA A 605 -2.03 -12.51 29.05
CA ALA A 605 -2.26 -13.82 29.65
C ALA A 605 -0.98 -14.69 29.62
N PRO A 606 -0.88 -15.78 30.42
CA PRO A 606 0.34 -16.59 30.55
C PRO A 606 0.82 -17.30 29.28
N ASP A 607 -0.03 -17.37 28.26
CA ASP A 607 0.23 -17.88 26.91
C ASP A 607 0.80 -16.80 25.95
N GLY A 608 0.88 -15.54 26.39
CA GLY A 608 1.24 -14.38 25.59
C GLY A 608 0.06 -13.65 24.93
N THR A 609 -1.19 -14.12 25.11
CA THR A 609 -2.37 -13.50 24.49
C THR A 609 -2.67 -12.15 25.14
N LYS A 610 -2.68 -11.09 24.33
CA LYS A 610 -3.05 -9.73 24.75
C LYS A 610 -4.58 -9.54 24.81
N GLN A 611 -5.06 -8.93 25.88
CA GLN A 611 -6.46 -8.53 26.10
C GLN A 611 -6.51 -7.04 26.46
N TYR A 612 -7.51 -6.34 25.93
CA TYR A 612 -7.71 -4.90 26.11
C TYR A 612 -8.80 -4.65 27.16
N VAL A 613 -8.44 -4.00 28.26
CA VAL A 613 -9.30 -3.90 29.47
C VAL A 613 -9.38 -2.49 30.04
N ASP A 614 -10.53 -2.14 30.62
CA ASP A 614 -10.76 -0.85 31.30
C ASP A 614 -10.06 -0.76 32.67
N GLN A 615 -9.64 -1.89 33.23
CA GLN A 615 -9.07 -1.99 34.57
C GLN A 615 -8.09 -3.17 34.65
N LEU A 616 -6.92 -2.94 35.27
CA LEU A 616 -5.94 -3.99 35.56
C LEU A 616 -5.43 -3.84 37.00
N THR A 617 -5.52 -4.90 37.80
CA THR A 617 -4.95 -4.95 39.16
C THR A 617 -3.59 -5.64 39.13
N ILE A 618 -2.55 -4.99 39.64
CA ILE A 618 -1.23 -5.58 39.86
C ILE A 618 -1.08 -5.81 41.36
N ALA A 619 -1.17 -7.08 41.77
CA ALA A 619 -1.27 -7.45 43.19
C ALA A 619 -0.05 -7.01 44.02
N GLY A 620 -0.30 -6.31 45.12
CA GLY A 620 0.76 -5.77 45.98
C GLY A 620 1.39 -4.48 45.45
N GLN A 621 0.76 -3.85 44.45
CA GLN A 621 1.14 -2.55 43.91
C GLN A 621 -0.07 -1.61 43.84
N GLY A 622 -1.17 -2.07 43.26
CA GLY A 622 -2.38 -1.28 43.10
C GLY A 622 -3.20 -1.63 41.87
N LYS A 623 -4.10 -0.73 41.50
CA LYS A 623 -5.09 -0.91 40.45
C LYS A 623 -5.09 0.25 39.46
N TYR A 624 -4.85 -0.07 38.19
CA TYR A 624 -5.04 0.86 37.08
C TYR A 624 -6.50 0.83 36.60
N ARG A 625 -7.04 2.00 36.25
CA ARG A 625 -8.38 2.20 35.68
C ARG A 625 -8.36 3.25 34.58
N VAL A 626 -9.04 3.00 33.46
CA VAL A 626 -9.35 4.02 32.46
C VAL A 626 -10.66 4.71 32.84
N VAL A 627 -10.65 6.02 33.02
CA VAL A 627 -11.84 6.81 33.38
C VAL A 627 -11.81 8.12 32.58
N ASN A 628 -12.80 8.34 31.70
CA ASN A 628 -12.83 9.49 30.79
C ASN A 628 -11.53 9.63 29.95
N ASN A 629 -10.97 8.50 29.51
CA ASN A 629 -9.65 8.36 28.86
C ASN A 629 -8.43 8.68 29.75
N GLU A 630 -8.60 9.15 30.98
CA GLU A 630 -7.51 9.28 31.95
C GLU A 630 -7.10 7.90 32.50
N ILE A 631 -5.80 7.61 32.53
CA ILE A 631 -5.26 6.45 33.26
C ILE A 631 -5.09 6.84 34.72
N LYS A 632 -5.89 6.22 35.59
CA LYS A 632 -5.85 6.41 37.04
C LYS A 632 -5.17 5.23 37.69
N PHE A 633 -4.40 5.47 38.75
CA PHE A 633 -3.76 4.44 39.56
C PHE A 633 -4.14 4.62 41.02
N ASP A 634 -4.81 3.61 41.58
CA ASP A 634 -5.08 3.49 43.01
C ASP A 634 -3.99 2.58 43.61
N ALA A 635 -3.07 3.10 44.41
CA ALA A 635 -2.03 2.27 45.02
C ALA A 635 -2.60 1.37 46.13
N ASP A 636 -2.06 0.15 46.27
CA ASP A 636 -2.37 -0.69 47.43
C ASP A 636 -1.85 -0.03 48.72
N PRO A 637 -2.56 -0.14 49.87
CA PRO A 637 -2.15 0.51 51.12
C PRO A 637 -0.73 0.13 51.56
N GLY A 638 0.15 1.13 51.60
CA GLY A 638 1.57 0.96 51.95
C GLY A 638 2.51 0.60 50.78
N PHE A 639 2.03 0.59 49.53
CA PHE A 639 2.89 0.39 48.37
C PHE A 639 3.93 1.51 48.21
N LEU A 640 5.20 1.11 48.01
CA LEU A 640 6.34 1.97 47.71
C LEU A 640 7.18 1.31 46.61
N GLY A 641 7.69 2.10 45.67
CA GLY A 641 8.44 1.61 44.50
C GLY A 641 7.83 2.06 43.18
N SER A 642 8.07 1.30 42.11
CA SER A 642 7.56 1.59 40.77
C SER A 642 6.54 0.55 40.35
N SER A 643 5.40 1.00 39.85
CA SER A 643 4.43 0.19 39.10
C SER A 643 4.43 0.63 37.63
N LYS A 644 4.05 -0.27 36.72
CA LYS A 644 4.03 -0.02 35.27
C LYS A 644 2.87 -0.75 34.62
N VAL A 645 2.17 -0.09 33.70
CA VAL A 645 1.15 -0.70 32.83
C VAL A 645 1.38 -0.27 31.38
N ASN A 646 1.11 -1.17 30.44
CA ASN A 646 1.10 -0.86 29.02
C ASN A 646 -0.33 -0.49 28.58
N TYR A 647 -0.47 0.45 27.64
CA TYR A 647 -1.78 0.89 27.14
C TYR A 647 -1.75 1.11 25.63
N VAL A 648 -2.93 1.08 25.03
CA VAL A 648 -3.17 1.35 23.61
C VAL A 648 -4.29 2.38 23.45
N VAL A 649 -4.25 3.10 22.33
CA VAL A 649 -5.39 3.85 21.79
C VAL A 649 -5.99 3.03 20.64
N ALA A 650 -7.30 3.11 20.46
CA ALA A 650 -8.04 2.38 19.43
C ALA A 650 -8.96 3.31 18.61
N GLU A 651 -9.22 2.92 17.37
CA GLU A 651 -10.16 3.59 16.46
C GLU A 651 -11.59 3.70 17.05
N PRO A 652 -12.25 4.87 16.99
CA PRO A 652 -13.60 5.05 17.51
C PRO A 652 -14.60 4.22 16.70
N GLY A 653 -15.21 3.23 17.36
CA GLY A 653 -16.22 2.34 16.76
C GLY A 653 -16.00 0.85 17.02
N GLY A 654 -14.81 0.46 17.51
CA GLY A 654 -14.55 -0.91 18.01
C GLY A 654 -14.45 -2.01 16.95
N VAL A 655 -14.69 -1.71 15.67
CA VAL A 655 -14.41 -2.61 14.55
C VAL A 655 -12.90 -2.63 14.31
N LYS A 656 -12.18 -3.44 15.10
CA LYS A 656 -10.75 -3.68 14.89
C LYS A 656 -10.53 -4.22 13.47
N PRO A 657 -9.74 -3.57 12.61
CA PRO A 657 -9.29 -4.19 11.37
C PRO A 657 -8.55 -5.49 11.69
N ALA A 658 -8.82 -6.56 10.94
CA ALA A 658 -8.20 -7.87 11.18
C ALA A 658 -6.66 -7.85 11.04
N CYS A 659 -6.13 -6.79 10.43
CA CYS A 659 -4.78 -6.62 9.91
C CYS A 659 -3.98 -5.48 10.56
N VAL A 660 -4.36 -5.04 11.76
CA VAL A 660 -3.63 -3.97 12.48
C VAL A 660 -3.39 -4.37 13.93
N ALA A 661 -2.12 -4.51 14.32
CA ALA A 661 -1.70 -4.45 15.71
C ALA A 661 -1.82 -3.01 16.26
N PRO A 662 -2.53 -2.78 17.38
CA PRO A 662 -2.63 -1.43 17.96
C PRO A 662 -1.28 -1.00 18.56
N HIS A 663 -0.97 0.29 18.46
CA HIS A 663 0.26 0.86 19.00
C HIS A 663 0.23 0.90 20.53
N GLU A 664 1.32 0.44 21.16
CA GLU A 664 1.42 0.20 22.59
C GLU A 664 2.58 1.00 23.19
N THR A 665 2.27 1.85 24.17
CA THR A 665 3.25 2.54 25.03
C THR A 665 3.01 2.12 26.48
N SER A 666 3.67 2.78 27.44
CA SER A 666 3.54 2.46 28.85
C SER A 666 3.48 3.67 29.77
N PHE A 667 2.58 3.61 30.74
CA PHE A 667 2.47 4.53 31.87
C PHE A 667 3.17 3.93 33.10
N THR A 668 3.99 4.73 33.77
CA THR A 668 4.75 4.33 34.97
C THR A 668 4.36 5.20 36.16
N VAL A 669 4.12 4.58 37.32
CA VAL A 669 3.87 5.30 38.58
C VAL A 669 4.96 4.97 39.58
N VAL A 670 5.64 6.00 40.09
CA VAL A 670 6.66 5.89 41.15
C VAL A 670 6.08 6.45 42.44
N VAL A 671 5.98 5.61 43.47
CA VAL A 671 5.51 5.98 44.81
C VAL A 671 6.69 6.00 45.78
N SER A 672 6.95 7.16 46.38
CA SER A 672 8.01 7.38 47.35
C SER A 672 7.42 7.95 48.65
N ASN A 673 8.02 7.62 49.79
CA ASN A 673 7.62 8.15 51.09
C ASN A 673 8.87 8.63 51.85
N LYS A 674 8.82 9.87 52.34
CA LYS A 674 9.88 10.50 53.13
C LYS A 674 9.43 10.67 54.58
N THR A 675 10.36 10.71 55.51
CA THR A 675 10.12 11.27 56.84
C THR A 675 10.16 12.80 56.79
N SER A 676 9.29 13.48 57.53
CA SER A 676 9.42 14.94 57.72
C SER A 676 10.62 15.24 58.60
N ASP A 677 11.43 16.22 58.20
CA ASP A 677 12.57 16.74 58.96
C ASP A 677 12.24 18.01 59.76
N ALA A 678 10.99 18.51 59.65
CA ALA A 678 10.53 19.67 60.40
C ALA A 678 10.67 19.46 61.91
N SER A 679 11.34 20.40 62.55
CA SER A 679 11.55 20.46 63.99
C SER A 679 11.60 21.92 64.44
N ILE A 680 11.42 22.17 65.74
CA ILE A 680 11.43 23.52 66.30
C ILE A 680 12.53 23.61 67.37
N THR A 681 13.24 24.73 67.40
CA THR A 681 14.21 25.04 68.46
C THR A 681 13.81 26.33 69.15
N LEU A 682 13.95 26.37 70.47
CA LEU A 682 13.64 27.54 71.29
C LEU A 682 14.92 28.11 71.90
N GLN A 683 15.07 29.42 71.86
CA GLN A 683 16.06 30.17 72.64
C GLN A 683 15.33 31.16 73.55
N LYS A 684 15.92 31.46 74.70
CA LYS A 684 15.39 32.41 75.67
C LYS A 684 16.54 33.19 76.29
N THR A 685 16.37 34.50 76.41
CA THR A 685 17.25 35.39 77.17
C THR A 685 16.43 36.23 78.13
N GLY A 686 17.08 36.71 79.19
CA GLY A 686 16.50 37.67 80.13
C GLY A 686 17.50 38.81 80.36
N GLU A 687 17.06 40.04 80.14
CA GLU A 687 17.87 41.25 80.35
C GLU A 687 17.29 42.06 81.51
N LEU A 688 18.11 42.23 82.56
CA LEU A 688 17.76 43.04 83.73
C LEU A 688 17.90 44.53 83.39
N ASN A 689 16.88 45.33 83.69
CA ASN A 689 16.92 46.77 83.45
C ASN A 689 18.01 47.47 84.30
N ALA A 690 18.40 48.70 83.90
CA ALA A 690 19.47 49.46 84.55
C ALA A 690 19.18 49.83 86.03
N GLN A 691 17.95 49.66 86.49
CA GLN A 691 17.48 49.91 87.85
C GLN A 691 17.46 48.65 88.72
N GLY A 692 17.60 47.45 88.12
CA GLY A 692 17.50 46.17 88.81
C GLY A 692 16.07 45.74 89.20
N THR A 693 15.04 46.32 88.59
CA THR A 693 13.63 46.17 89.03
C THR A 693 12.76 45.31 88.11
N GLU A 694 13.15 45.12 86.86
CA GLU A 694 12.37 44.40 85.84
C GLU A 694 13.33 43.64 84.92
N ILE A 695 12.91 42.45 84.50
CA ILE A 695 13.59 41.63 83.49
C ILE A 695 12.73 41.61 82.23
N THR A 696 13.33 41.97 81.10
CA THR A 696 12.76 41.74 79.76
C THR A 696 13.18 40.36 79.29
N TRP A 697 12.21 39.48 79.06
CA TRP A 697 12.42 38.17 78.47
C TRP A 697 12.18 38.22 76.97
N THR A 698 13.21 37.82 76.21
CA THR A 698 13.09 37.60 74.76
C THR A 698 13.13 36.09 74.51
N ILE A 699 12.13 35.59 73.80
CA ILE A 699 11.98 34.18 73.44
C ILE A 699 12.01 34.10 71.90
N THR A 700 12.91 33.30 71.34
CA THR A 700 13.06 33.13 69.89
C THR A 700 12.81 31.68 69.52
N ALA A 701 11.68 31.40 68.87
CA ALA A 701 11.37 30.09 68.31
C ALA A 701 11.79 30.05 66.83
N THR A 702 12.61 29.07 66.44
CA THR A 702 13.12 28.92 65.07
C THR A 702 12.65 27.60 64.47
N ALA A 703 12.08 27.63 63.27
CA ALA A 703 11.75 26.44 62.50
C ALA A 703 13.01 25.87 61.83
N GLN A 704 13.24 24.57 62.00
CA GLN A 704 14.38 23.81 61.47
C GLN A 704 13.88 22.71 60.51
N GLY A 705 14.74 22.28 59.59
CA GLY A 705 14.39 21.33 58.54
C GLY A 705 13.89 21.99 57.25
N SER A 706 13.27 21.21 56.37
CA SER A 706 12.81 21.61 55.03
C SER A 706 11.30 21.79 54.91
N ASP A 707 10.55 21.30 55.90
CA ASP A 707 9.08 21.39 55.98
C ASP A 707 8.62 22.58 56.85
N PRO A 708 7.50 23.26 56.50
CA PRO A 708 6.94 24.35 57.31
C PRO A 708 6.23 23.84 58.56
N LEU A 709 6.13 24.72 59.57
CA LEU A 709 5.41 24.47 60.83
C LEU A 709 4.12 25.29 60.92
N THR A 710 3.08 24.67 61.48
CA THR A 710 1.78 25.27 61.80
C THR A 710 1.45 25.11 63.29
N ASP A 711 0.35 25.72 63.76
CA ASP A 711 -0.08 25.72 65.17
C ASP A 711 1.05 26.05 66.16
N VAL A 712 1.93 26.99 65.77
CA VAL A 712 3.09 27.39 66.58
C VAL A 712 2.61 28.22 67.78
N VAL A 713 2.81 27.71 69.01
CA VAL A 713 2.37 28.34 70.27
C VAL A 713 3.50 28.32 71.30
N ILE A 714 3.80 29.46 71.91
CA ILE A 714 4.73 29.58 73.05
C ILE A 714 3.92 29.65 74.35
N VAL A 715 4.38 28.93 75.37
CA VAL A 715 3.85 28.97 76.74
C VAL A 715 5.00 29.29 77.70
N ASP A 716 4.79 30.29 78.54
CA ASP A 716 5.69 30.67 79.64
C ASP A 716 4.82 30.78 80.90
N GLN A 717 5.26 30.20 82.02
CA GLN A 717 4.48 30.10 83.25
C GLN A 717 5.12 30.84 84.43
N LEU A 718 6.08 31.74 84.18
CA LEU A 718 6.68 32.55 85.24
C LEU A 718 5.60 33.40 85.96
N PRO A 719 5.43 33.25 87.29
CA PRO A 719 4.45 34.06 88.03
C PRO A 719 4.74 35.56 87.91
N GLY A 720 3.73 36.35 87.52
CA GLY A 720 3.87 37.80 87.35
C GLY A 720 4.47 38.24 86.00
N LEU A 721 4.65 37.32 85.04
CA LEU A 721 4.97 37.67 83.66
C LEU A 721 3.84 38.48 82.99
N SER A 722 4.21 39.43 82.12
CA SER A 722 3.27 40.12 81.24
C SER A 722 2.65 39.17 80.20
N ALA A 723 1.64 39.65 79.47
CA ALA A 723 1.23 39.00 78.22
C ALA A 723 2.44 38.87 77.26
N ILE A 724 2.51 37.75 76.54
CA ILE A 724 3.55 37.47 75.55
C ILE A 724 3.18 38.18 74.24
N ASN A 725 4.03 39.12 73.80
CA ASN A 725 3.82 39.89 72.57
C ASN A 725 4.63 39.27 71.43
N TYR A 726 3.93 38.80 70.40
CA TYR A 726 4.51 38.06 69.28
C TYR A 726 4.82 38.95 68.07
N THR A 727 6.04 38.86 67.56
CA THR A 727 6.48 39.43 66.28
C THR A 727 6.67 38.30 65.28
N TRP A 728 5.64 38.04 64.47
CA TRP A 728 5.66 36.99 63.45
C TRP A 728 6.48 37.42 62.21
N PRO A 729 7.27 36.52 61.61
CA PRO A 729 8.01 36.77 60.36
C PRO A 729 7.13 36.63 59.10
N GLY A 730 5.81 36.43 59.28
CA GLY A 730 4.84 36.12 58.23
C GLY A 730 3.44 35.94 58.81
N SER A 731 2.68 34.99 58.28
CA SER A 731 1.36 34.62 58.80
C SER A 731 1.40 34.22 60.28
N PRO A 732 0.45 34.68 61.12
CA PRO A 732 0.34 34.21 62.50
C PRO A 732 0.20 32.69 62.61
N ASN A 733 0.76 32.12 63.68
CA ASN A 733 0.77 30.69 64.02
C ASN A 733 1.50 29.78 63.00
N GLN A 734 2.28 30.35 62.08
CA GLN A 734 3.02 29.62 61.05
C GLN A 734 4.50 30.05 61.02
N LEU A 735 5.39 29.10 60.70
CA LEU A 735 6.80 29.36 60.40
C LEU A 735 7.23 28.56 59.18
N GLN A 736 7.78 29.25 58.16
CA GLN A 736 8.47 28.60 57.05
C GLN A 736 9.88 28.13 57.49
N PRO A 737 10.50 27.18 56.77
CA PRO A 737 11.87 26.73 57.05
C PRO A 737 12.86 27.87 57.32
N GLY A 738 13.59 27.79 58.44
CA GLY A 738 14.58 28.80 58.85
C GLY A 738 14.02 30.10 59.42
N GLN A 739 12.70 30.32 59.42
CA GLN A 739 12.10 31.52 60.00
C GLN A 739 12.13 31.52 61.53
N GLN A 740 12.18 32.73 62.10
CA GLN A 740 12.21 32.97 63.54
C GLN A 740 10.99 33.79 63.99
N LEU A 741 10.27 33.26 64.96
CA LEU A 741 9.28 33.98 65.76
C LEU A 741 9.99 34.60 66.97
N VAL A 742 9.90 35.92 67.12
CA VAL A 742 10.39 36.61 68.32
C VAL A 742 9.19 36.98 69.19
N ALA A 743 9.24 36.61 70.47
CA ALA A 743 8.20 36.84 71.45
C ALA A 743 8.80 37.54 72.69
N VAL A 744 8.16 38.61 73.16
CA VAL A 744 8.69 39.45 74.25
C VAL A 744 7.66 39.61 75.37
N ALA A 745 8.12 39.45 76.61
CA ALA A 745 7.36 39.67 77.83
C ALA A 745 8.27 40.23 78.95
N THR A 746 7.72 40.91 79.95
CA THR A 746 8.48 41.40 81.12
C THR A 746 8.01 40.76 82.43
N SER A 747 8.87 40.75 83.44
CA SER A 747 8.52 40.37 84.81
C SER A 747 9.24 41.26 85.84
N PRO A 748 8.59 41.64 86.95
CA PRO A 748 9.24 42.38 88.04
C PRO A 748 10.26 41.50 88.77
N VAL A 749 11.28 42.12 89.37
CA VAL A 749 12.17 41.48 90.35
C VAL A 749 11.57 41.64 91.76
N THR A 750 11.52 40.57 92.55
CA THR A 750 10.80 40.54 93.82
C THR A 750 11.73 40.30 95.02
N LEU A 751 11.30 40.70 96.22
CA LEU A 751 12.08 40.51 97.45
C LEU A 751 12.22 39.04 97.88
N THR A 752 11.45 38.14 97.26
CA THR A 752 11.55 36.68 97.42
C THR A 752 12.69 36.05 96.63
N ASP A 753 13.28 36.76 95.66
CA ASP A 753 14.33 36.23 94.76
C ASP A 753 15.75 36.29 95.38
N GLN A 754 15.83 36.14 96.71
CA GLN A 754 17.07 36.18 97.49
C GLN A 754 17.41 34.78 98.02
N PRO A 755 18.61 34.21 97.74
CA PRO A 755 19.78 34.87 97.16
C PRO A 755 20.01 34.58 95.65
N GLY A 756 19.48 35.45 94.78
CA GLY A 756 20.32 36.08 93.76
C GLY A 756 20.13 35.69 92.30
N GLU A 757 19.21 34.79 91.93
CA GLU A 757 18.99 34.39 90.53
C GLU A 757 17.50 34.19 90.21
N VAL A 758 17.02 34.76 89.10
CA VAL A 758 15.66 34.53 88.57
C VAL A 758 15.73 33.54 87.41
N VAL A 759 15.09 32.38 87.56
CA VAL A 759 15.02 31.33 86.54
C VAL A 759 13.66 31.41 85.83
N ASN A 760 13.65 31.43 84.50
CA ASN A 760 12.42 31.33 83.71
C ASN A 760 12.58 30.29 82.58
N THR A 761 11.60 29.39 82.45
CA THR A 761 11.47 28.41 81.37
C THR A 761 10.25 28.73 80.50
N ALA A 762 10.46 28.83 79.19
CA ALA A 762 9.40 28.81 78.20
C ALA A 762 9.42 27.48 77.41
N GLU A 763 8.26 27.06 76.94
CA GLU A 763 8.06 25.95 76.02
C GLU A 763 7.43 26.44 74.71
N VAL A 764 7.68 25.74 73.61
CA VAL A 764 7.02 25.94 72.33
C VAL A 764 6.53 24.61 71.79
N THR A 765 5.31 24.60 71.25
CA THR A 765 4.76 23.49 70.46
C THR A 765 4.44 23.98 69.05
N ALA A 766 4.48 23.05 68.10
CA ALA A 766 4.09 23.26 66.71
C ALA A 766 3.68 21.92 66.08
N LYS A 767 3.06 21.96 64.90
CA LYS A 767 2.81 20.81 64.04
C LYS A 767 3.64 20.87 62.78
N THR A 768 4.12 19.72 62.34
CA THR A 768 4.64 19.47 60.99
C THR A 768 3.48 19.37 59.98
N PRO A 769 3.73 19.33 58.65
CA PRO A 769 2.68 19.24 57.63
C PRO A 769 1.80 17.98 57.71
N THR A 770 2.18 17.00 58.54
CA THR A 770 1.48 15.73 58.74
C THR A 770 0.60 15.70 60.00
N ASP A 771 0.45 16.83 60.70
CA ASP A 771 -0.17 17.00 62.04
C ASP A 771 0.63 16.42 63.22
N LYS A 772 1.76 15.77 62.96
CA LYS A 772 2.69 15.31 64.00
C LYS A 772 3.26 16.51 64.77
N VAL A 773 3.08 16.51 66.08
CA VAL A 773 3.52 17.57 67.00
C VAL A 773 5.03 17.50 67.21
N VAL A 774 5.68 18.66 67.22
CA VAL A 774 7.07 18.88 67.63
C VAL A 774 7.13 19.97 68.69
N ASN A 775 8.08 19.88 69.62
CA ASN A 775 8.19 20.79 70.75
C ASN A 775 9.65 21.04 71.17
N ALA A 776 9.88 22.17 71.82
CA ALA A 776 11.15 22.51 72.46
C ALA A 776 10.92 23.35 73.71
N ALA A 777 11.90 23.38 74.61
CA ALA A 777 11.89 24.20 75.81
C ALA A 777 13.22 24.95 75.97
N ALA A 778 13.17 26.13 76.57
CA ALA A 778 14.34 26.97 76.83
C ALA A 778 14.24 27.63 78.21
N THR A 779 15.22 27.33 79.07
CA THR A 779 15.39 27.96 80.38
C THR A 779 16.50 28.98 80.32
N PHE A 780 16.30 30.16 80.91
CA PHE A 780 17.34 31.16 81.11
C PHE A 780 17.33 31.66 82.55
N THR A 781 18.52 31.98 83.07
CA THR A 781 18.72 32.38 84.47
C THR A 781 19.42 33.73 84.53
N VAL A 782 18.71 34.74 85.04
CA VAL A 782 19.24 36.10 85.23
C VAL A 782 19.82 36.20 86.63
N LYS A 783 21.14 36.45 86.72
CA LYS A 783 21.79 36.71 88.01
C LYS A 783 21.53 38.16 88.44
N LEU A 784 20.99 38.34 89.64
CA LEU A 784 20.74 39.64 90.25
C LEU A 784 22.03 40.18 90.89
N PRO A 785 22.31 41.49 90.83
CA PRO A 785 23.47 42.08 91.49
C PRO A 785 23.47 41.82 93.01
N ALA A 786 24.63 41.46 93.56
CA ALA A 786 24.81 41.42 95.00
C ALA A 786 24.61 42.83 95.59
N ALA A 787 23.83 42.95 96.67
CA ALA A 787 23.49 44.25 97.26
C ALA A 787 24.76 45.05 97.63
N PRO A 788 24.89 46.31 97.20
CA PRO A 788 26.11 47.08 97.39
C PRO A 788 26.38 47.36 98.87
N LYS A 789 27.59 47.06 99.34
CA LYS A 789 28.05 47.48 100.67
C LYS A 789 28.29 49.00 100.69
N PRO A 790 27.90 49.73 101.75
CA PRO A 790 28.21 51.15 101.89
C PRO A 790 29.71 51.42 101.95
N GLN A 791 30.13 52.58 101.42
CA GLN A 791 31.48 53.15 101.64
C GLN A 791 31.38 54.67 101.89
N ASP A 792 32.19 55.15 102.84
CA ASP A 792 32.27 56.54 103.27
C ASP A 792 33.38 57.35 102.54
N PRO A 793 33.42 58.71 102.65
CA PRO A 793 33.80 59.52 101.48
C PRO A 793 35.15 60.29 101.52
N LYS A 794 35.78 60.40 100.33
CA LYS A 794 36.65 61.52 99.85
C LYS A 794 38.02 61.72 100.58
N PRO A 795 38.91 62.69 100.22
CA PRO A 795 38.97 63.59 99.04
C PRO A 795 40.37 63.83 98.35
N THR A 796 40.32 64.49 97.17
CA THR A 796 41.31 65.44 96.53
C THR A 796 42.68 64.90 95.99
N VAL A 797 43.18 65.18 94.75
CA VAL A 797 43.40 66.43 93.92
C VAL A 797 44.74 67.13 94.26
N PRO A 798 45.62 67.63 93.32
CA PRO A 798 45.31 68.52 92.17
C PRO A 798 46.15 68.43 90.85
N VAL A 799 45.92 69.42 89.96
CA VAL A 799 46.70 69.95 88.79
C VAL A 799 46.38 69.31 87.42
N LYS A 800 45.70 69.96 86.43
CA LYS A 800 45.89 71.22 85.62
C LYS A 800 46.96 71.11 84.48
N PRO A 801 46.89 71.90 83.37
CA PRO A 801 45.89 72.92 82.96
C PRO A 801 45.36 72.76 81.49
N ASN A 802 44.83 73.86 80.93
CA ASN A 802 44.37 74.10 79.54
C ASN A 802 43.02 73.43 79.13
N GLN A 803 41.98 74.12 78.62
CA GLN A 803 41.81 75.40 77.89
C GLN A 803 42.33 75.37 76.42
N THR A 804 41.69 75.97 75.40
CA THR A 804 40.52 76.89 75.41
C THR A 804 39.68 76.77 74.12
N THR A 805 38.54 77.46 74.12
CA THR A 805 37.56 77.65 73.05
C THR A 805 38.02 78.49 71.85
N ALA A 806 37.49 78.18 70.67
CA ALA A 806 36.98 79.16 69.68
C ALA A 806 38.04 80.11 69.01
N PRO A 807 37.67 81.28 68.43
CA PRO A 807 37.06 81.40 67.09
C PRO A 807 37.72 82.47 66.16
N ALA A 808 37.04 82.72 65.01
CA ALA A 808 36.79 84.04 64.39
C ALA A 808 37.62 84.51 63.16
N VAL A 809 36.85 84.90 62.11
CA VAL A 809 36.86 86.19 61.39
C VAL A 809 38.21 86.83 61.00
N SER A 810 38.46 86.93 59.69
CA SER A 810 38.36 88.22 58.96
C SER A 810 38.31 88.05 57.42
N ASP A 811 37.43 88.79 56.77
CA ASP A 811 37.59 89.69 55.60
C ASP A 811 38.90 89.58 54.77
N ASP A 812 38.93 89.88 53.45
CA ASP A 812 38.15 90.88 52.70
C ASP A 812 37.96 90.49 51.18
N THR A 813 37.25 91.36 50.46
CA THR A 813 36.83 91.37 49.05
C THR A 813 37.96 91.31 47.99
N GLY A 814 37.63 90.91 46.73
CA GLY A 814 38.63 90.89 45.65
C GLY A 814 38.28 90.35 44.24
N SER A 815 37.25 90.89 43.57
CA SER A 815 37.12 90.99 42.08
C SER A 815 37.59 89.87 41.10
N ALA A 816 36.59 89.13 40.59
CA ALA A 816 36.34 88.81 39.16
C ALA A 816 37.45 88.30 38.20
N LYS A 817 37.29 87.04 37.71
CA LYS A 817 36.75 86.76 36.35
C LYS A 817 36.48 85.27 36.03
N GLN A 818 35.45 85.06 35.19
CA GLN A 818 35.17 83.94 34.27
C GLN A 818 34.90 82.49 34.78
N GLN A 819 33.68 82.04 34.42
CA GLN A 819 33.24 80.69 33.99
C GLN A 819 32.85 79.59 35.01
N THR A 820 31.77 78.89 34.63
CA THR A 820 31.20 77.62 35.15
C THR A 820 30.42 77.71 36.47
N LEU A 821 29.22 77.09 36.53
CA LEU A 821 28.36 77.07 37.73
C LEU A 821 27.53 75.77 37.86
N ALA A 822 27.23 75.46 39.13
CA ALA A 822 26.54 74.33 39.81
C ALA A 822 25.50 73.46 39.04
N ARG A 823 25.23 72.16 39.36
CA ARG A 823 25.04 71.44 40.67
C ARG A 823 23.71 71.89 41.37
N THR A 824 22.94 71.16 42.19
CA THR A 824 22.94 69.86 42.92
C THR A 824 21.64 69.08 42.59
N GLY A 825 21.16 67.98 43.20
CA GLY A 825 21.35 67.26 44.48
C GLY A 825 20.18 66.28 44.70
N SER A 826 20.11 65.56 45.82
CA SER A 826 19.12 64.48 46.05
C SER A 826 18.31 64.62 47.36
N ALA A 827 16.97 64.50 47.29
CA ALA A 827 16.06 64.28 48.42
C ALA A 827 14.68 63.76 47.92
N SER A 828 13.76 63.44 48.84
CA SER A 828 12.53 62.66 48.63
C SER A 828 11.21 63.45 48.81
N GLU A 829 10.07 62.73 48.78
CA GLU A 829 8.68 63.19 49.06
C GLU A 829 8.00 63.99 47.92
N GLY A 830 6.67 64.02 47.76
CA GLY A 830 5.60 63.26 48.43
C GLY A 830 4.19 63.81 48.13
N ALA A 831 3.17 62.95 48.14
CA ALA A 831 1.72 63.26 47.99
C ALA A 831 1.23 63.82 46.62
N ALA A 832 -0.11 63.95 46.50
CA ALA A 832 -0.92 64.28 45.30
C ALA A 832 -2.29 64.89 45.78
N PRO A 833 -3.38 65.07 44.98
CA PRO A 833 -3.60 64.98 43.52
C PRO A 833 -4.45 66.17 42.95
N LEU A 834 -5.10 65.94 41.79
CA LEU A 834 -6.30 66.63 41.19
C LEU A 834 -6.12 67.91 40.33
N GLY A 835 -6.88 67.95 39.23
CA GLY A 835 -7.08 69.09 38.31
C GLY A 835 -7.14 68.67 36.83
N ALA A 836 -8.31 68.76 36.17
CA ALA A 836 -8.51 68.31 34.78
C ALA A 836 -9.40 69.28 33.97
N ALA A 837 -9.18 69.43 32.65
CA ALA A 837 -10.15 70.00 31.70
C ALA A 837 -9.81 69.87 30.17
N ILE A 838 -10.74 69.25 29.40
CA ILE A 838 -11.41 69.82 28.18
C ILE A 838 -10.73 69.83 26.76
N LEU A 839 -11.23 68.91 25.91
CA LEU A 839 -11.74 69.03 24.50
C LEU A 839 -10.88 69.22 23.21
N ALA A 840 -11.11 68.27 22.26
CA ALA A 840 -11.82 68.45 20.96
C ALA A 840 -11.12 68.28 19.58
N VAL A 841 -11.44 67.15 18.92
CA VAL A 841 -12.05 66.99 17.57
C VAL A 841 -11.52 67.78 16.35
N ALA A 842 -11.07 67.06 15.31
CA ALA A 842 -11.51 67.22 13.90
C ALA A 842 -11.04 66.04 13.00
N ALA A 843 -11.71 65.83 11.86
CA ALA A 843 -11.30 64.90 10.79
C ALA A 843 -11.32 65.60 9.41
N GLY A 844 -10.49 65.15 8.47
CA GLY A 844 -10.33 65.75 7.14
C GLY A 844 -9.75 64.78 6.11
N LEU A 845 -9.86 65.09 4.81
CA LEU A 845 -9.77 64.12 3.71
C LEU A 845 -9.06 64.72 2.47
N LEU A 846 -8.65 63.86 1.52
CA LEU A 846 -8.31 64.10 0.09
C LEU A 846 -6.88 64.52 -0.36
N LEU A 847 -6.17 63.52 -0.89
CA LEU A 847 -5.74 63.37 -2.31
C LEU A 847 -4.55 64.16 -2.94
N ALA A 848 -4.05 63.54 -4.04
CA ALA A 848 -3.11 64.00 -5.09
C ALA A 848 -1.58 64.03 -4.78
N GLY A 849 -0.68 63.66 -5.72
CA GLY A 849 -0.92 62.94 -6.99
C GLY A 849 0.21 63.01 -8.06
N ALA A 850 0.39 61.90 -8.79
CA ALA A 850 1.18 61.74 -10.05
C ALA A 850 2.73 61.90 -9.90
N MET A 851 3.62 61.53 -10.85
CA MET A 851 3.63 61.24 -12.30
C MET A 851 4.67 60.11 -12.62
N ARG A 852 4.79 59.40 -13.76
CA ARG A 852 4.13 59.24 -15.10
C ARG A 852 4.60 57.84 -15.65
N LYS A 853 3.91 57.02 -16.48
CA LYS A 853 3.36 57.18 -17.86
C LYS A 853 4.44 57.56 -18.90
N LYS A 854 4.45 57.17 -20.20
CA LYS A 854 3.53 56.56 -21.21
C LYS A 854 4.47 55.89 -22.28
N GLN A 855 4.11 55.02 -23.24
CA GLN A 855 3.00 54.10 -23.59
C GLN A 855 3.46 53.26 -24.81
N THR A 856 2.65 52.27 -25.26
CA THR A 856 2.61 51.65 -26.62
C THR A 856 3.80 50.81 -27.08
N ASN A 857 3.62 49.71 -27.83
CA ASN A 857 2.39 49.04 -28.29
C ASN A 857 2.23 47.67 -27.62
#